data_AF-C6HHR2-F1
#
_entry.id   AF-C6HHR2-F1
#
_cell.length_a   1.000
_cell.length_b   1.000
_cell.length_c   1.000
_cell.angle_alpha   90.00
_cell.angle_beta   90.00
_cell.angle_gamma   90.00
#
_symmetry.space_group_name_H-M   'P 1'
#
loop_
_entity.id
_entity.type
_entity.pdbx_description
1 polymer ?
#
loop_
_entity_poly.entity_id
_entity_poly.type
_entity_poly.pdbx_seq_one_letter_code
_entity_poly.pdbx_strand_id
1 'polypeptide(L)'
;MRLPIKLCLGPPGHSAIFPLLEEQLNLIGVFSNLIHWWRWATRAKELNHHQRRGGIEGCCCSQQNAPVKLLLRLLCLPFLVIDMEKQALSHCVGNIAGICRPGLSSQKLHLRIHRQLLVAPGIGTPRRESVLLVSRGRQSSSPLGRVLDSRRSFSLYRPSLGLCDQLMRQSVASEHQLQSEKCSGEHGFPLMNHQRNYSNSSTPGASASASVPSVSPCRAFIALGSNMGDRIAAIEEACREMEARGIKIIRTSNLFETAPMYVTDQESFFNGVCEIETALGPMALLNTLQSIETGMGRRKSIDKGPRNIDLDILLYNNLKFSSPRLDIPHKLMLEREFVLRPLCQLIPGESPPLSDKPRPYQSYLDSLPPSNPAPVAVTPLSPQLPPLCASDPKRKTHLMATLNVTPDSFSDGGKHPPTDLASLTETIRKFIRDGATIIDVGGESTRPDCDPVTEEVELSRVLPAIRLIRSLPEANSVAISIDTYRAAVAEAAVNAGADIINDVSGGSLDPNMPATMAKLQKTVILMHMRGTPQTMMKLTDYSAYKPGHGSGTGTGSGVVDGVANELMERIRVVENAGVRRWRIILDPGIGFAKAKEQNLELLRNLQSLRERFDGLRYLPWLLGTSRKAFIGHVTGVKKPSKRLWGTAATVTASVAGGADIVRVHDTDEMSQVVKMADAIYRNCD
;
A
#
# COMPACT_ATOMS: atom_id res chain seq x y z
N MET A 1 -64.22 -16.66 69.30
CA MET A 1 -63.52 -17.36 68.20
C MET A 1 -62.11 -16.79 68.04
N ARG A 2 -61.22 -17.43 67.25
CA ARG A 2 -59.78 -17.14 67.17
C ARG A 2 -59.43 -15.81 66.49
N LEU A 3 -58.17 -15.38 66.71
CA LEU A 3 -57.37 -14.32 66.05
C LEU A 3 -57.60 -12.84 66.45
N PRO A 4 -56.54 -12.17 66.94
CA PRO A 4 -56.41 -10.72 66.96
C PRO A 4 -55.32 -10.18 66.00
N ILE A 5 -55.66 -9.13 65.24
CA ILE A 5 -55.02 -7.79 65.18
C ILE A 5 -53.56 -7.73 65.72
N LYS A 6 -52.52 -7.24 65.01
CA LYS A 6 -52.24 -5.79 64.78
C LYS A 6 -51.07 -5.50 63.80
N LEU A 7 -50.92 -4.21 63.47
CA LEU A 7 -49.93 -3.58 62.57
C LEU A 7 -48.44 -3.83 62.92
N CYS A 8 -47.55 -3.78 61.92
CA CYS A 8 -46.61 -2.62 61.75
C CYS A 8 -45.65 -2.71 60.53
N LEU A 9 -45.55 -1.58 59.81
CA LEU A 9 -44.36 -0.95 59.19
C LEU A 9 -43.56 -1.61 58.03
N GLY A 10 -43.28 -0.78 57.02
CA GLY A 10 -42.35 -1.03 55.89
C GLY A 10 -42.47 0.08 54.80
N PRO A 11 -41.81 1.25 54.95
CA PRO A 11 -42.14 2.49 54.22
C PRO A 11 -41.03 2.94 53.23
N PRO A 12 -41.08 4.16 52.63
CA PRO A 12 -42.15 4.72 51.79
C PRO A 12 -41.60 5.43 50.51
N GLY A 13 -42.51 6.01 49.71
CA GLY A 13 -42.17 7.12 48.81
C GLY A 13 -43.27 8.17 48.77
N HIS A 14 -42.91 9.45 48.98
CA HIS A 14 -43.65 10.71 48.79
C HIS A 14 -42.56 11.80 48.61
N SER A 15 -42.46 12.61 47.55
CA SER A 15 -43.36 13.62 46.94
C SER A 15 -43.48 14.93 47.74
N ALA A 16 -42.84 16.01 47.26
CA ALA A 16 -43.36 17.40 47.11
C ALA A 16 -42.30 18.53 47.21
N ILE A 17 -42.30 19.43 46.20
CA ILE A 17 -42.19 20.91 46.28
C ILE A 17 -40.86 21.57 46.78
N PHE A 18 -40.42 22.60 46.04
CA PHE A 18 -39.28 23.54 46.27
C PHE A 18 -39.38 24.34 47.61
N PRO A 19 -38.31 24.99 48.15
CA PRO A 19 -37.17 25.63 47.44
C PRO A 19 -35.77 25.61 48.12
N LEU A 20 -34.79 26.24 47.43
CA LEU A 20 -33.59 26.98 47.91
C LEU A 20 -32.92 26.68 49.29
N LEU A 21 -31.58 26.60 49.25
CA LEU A 21 -30.58 26.42 50.34
C LEU A 21 -30.46 25.01 50.97
N GLU A 22 -29.57 24.17 50.41
CA GLU A 22 -28.37 23.67 51.10
C GLU A 22 -27.53 22.79 50.14
N GLU A 23 -26.50 23.38 49.53
CA GLU A 23 -25.38 22.61 48.94
C GLU A 23 -24.06 23.36 49.22
N GLN A 24 -23.80 23.60 50.51
CA GLN A 24 -22.47 23.85 51.02
C GLN A 24 -22.05 22.69 51.91
N LEU A 25 -20.73 22.42 51.91
CA LEU A 25 -19.98 21.47 52.74
C LEU A 25 -19.93 20.01 52.26
N ASN A 26 -18.76 19.69 51.69
CA ASN A 26 -18.07 18.39 51.65
C ASN A 26 -18.63 17.31 50.68
N LEU A 27 -17.81 16.60 49.88
CA LEU A 27 -16.34 16.56 49.74
C LEU A 27 -15.92 16.79 48.27
N ILE A 28 -14.95 17.65 47.96
CA ILE A 28 -13.51 17.46 48.25
C ILE A 28 -12.97 16.19 47.59
N GLY A 29 -12.71 16.29 46.27
CA GLY A 29 -12.03 15.27 45.47
C GLY A 29 -11.35 15.85 44.22
N VAL A 30 -11.98 16.84 43.58
CA VAL A 30 -11.51 17.40 42.29
C VAL A 30 -10.53 18.58 42.45
N PHE A 31 -10.50 19.26 43.60
CA PHE A 31 -9.63 20.43 43.84
C PHE A 31 -8.23 20.13 44.41
N SER A 32 -7.88 18.87 44.67
CA SER A 32 -6.55 18.51 45.25
C SER A 32 -5.40 18.61 44.23
N ASN A 33 -5.66 18.40 42.95
CA ASN A 33 -4.60 18.30 41.93
C ASN A 33 -4.09 19.65 41.39
N LEU A 34 -4.89 20.72 41.46
CA LEU A 34 -4.46 22.07 41.06
C LEU A 34 -3.55 22.74 42.10
N ILE A 35 -3.75 22.46 43.39
CA ILE A 35 -2.89 22.97 44.48
C ILE A 35 -1.51 22.28 44.45
N HIS A 36 -1.42 21.01 44.05
CA HIS A 36 -0.14 20.31 43.92
C HIS A 36 0.76 20.89 42.81
N TRP A 37 0.19 21.29 41.68
CA TRP A 37 0.93 21.95 40.60
C TRP A 37 1.44 23.34 41.00
N TRP A 38 0.59 24.12 41.68
CA TRP A 38 0.96 25.46 42.15
C TRP A 38 2.02 25.45 43.26
N ARG A 39 1.95 24.46 44.17
CA ARG A 39 2.97 24.23 45.22
C ARG A 39 4.30 23.69 44.70
N TRP A 40 4.33 23.04 43.54
CA TRP A 40 5.60 22.65 42.90
C TRP A 40 6.28 23.86 42.24
N ALA A 41 5.52 24.69 41.52
CA ALA A 41 6.02 25.89 40.87
C ALA A 41 6.54 26.98 41.86
N THR A 42 6.01 27.03 43.09
CA THR A 42 6.49 27.97 44.13
C THR A 42 7.69 27.46 44.92
N ARG A 43 7.94 26.14 44.99
CA ARG A 43 9.08 25.59 45.76
C ARG A 43 10.43 25.66 45.05
N ALA A 44 10.46 26.08 43.78
CA ALA A 44 11.68 26.34 43.01
C ALA A 44 12.29 27.74 43.25
N LYS A 45 11.70 28.57 44.14
CA LYS A 45 12.16 29.94 44.43
C LYS A 45 12.69 30.18 45.85
N GLU A 46 12.70 29.16 46.72
CA GLU A 46 13.12 29.28 48.14
C GLU A 46 14.28 28.33 48.51
N LEU A 47 15.24 28.14 47.61
CA LEU A 47 16.49 27.40 47.89
C LEU A 47 17.77 28.20 47.59
N ASN A 48 17.66 29.53 47.56
CA ASN A 48 18.78 30.42 47.23
C ASN A 48 18.95 31.59 48.23
N HIS A 49 18.90 31.28 49.53
CA HIS A 49 19.43 32.15 50.59
C HIS A 49 19.68 31.38 51.91
N HIS A 50 20.83 30.70 52.02
CA HIS A 50 21.53 30.49 53.31
C HIS A 50 22.92 29.85 53.11
N GLN A 51 23.93 30.65 52.75
CA GLN A 51 25.33 30.44 53.19
C GLN A 51 26.21 31.66 52.89
N ARG A 52 26.63 32.35 53.96
CA ARG A 52 27.83 33.22 54.00
C ARG A 52 28.38 33.14 55.42
N ARG A 53 29.60 32.62 55.59
CA ARG A 53 30.55 32.95 56.70
C ARG A 53 31.88 32.19 56.48
N GLY A 54 32.97 32.94 56.31
CA GLY A 54 34.37 32.46 56.25
C GLY A 54 34.74 31.72 54.94
N GLY A 55 35.84 32.01 54.25
CA GLY A 55 36.81 33.11 54.36
C GLY A 55 38.25 32.65 54.10
N ILE A 56 38.98 33.36 53.23
CA ILE A 56 40.46 33.25 52.99
C ILE A 56 40.84 31.93 52.28
N GLU A 57 41.50 31.85 51.11
CA GLU A 57 42.02 32.79 50.09
C GLU A 57 42.03 32.06 48.71
N GLY A 58 42.51 32.55 47.54
CA GLY A 58 43.17 33.82 47.16
C GLY A 58 43.61 33.80 45.67
N CYS A 59 43.63 34.97 45.00
CA CYS A 59 44.01 35.23 43.59
C CYS A 59 43.18 34.51 42.46
N CYS A 60 42.87 35.13 41.30
CA CYS A 60 43.26 36.42 40.71
C CYS A 60 42.16 37.01 39.80
N CYS A 61 42.26 38.32 39.49
CA CYS A 61 41.59 39.20 38.47
C CYS A 61 40.61 38.61 37.40
N SER A 62 39.57 39.31 36.89
CA SER A 62 39.16 40.74 36.99
C SER A 62 37.75 41.03 36.38
N GLN A 63 37.06 42.08 36.89
CA GLN A 63 36.01 42.93 36.26
C GLN A 63 34.68 42.29 35.77
N GLN A 64 33.52 42.57 36.40
CA GLN A 64 32.57 43.72 36.19
C GLN A 64 31.82 43.69 34.84
N ASN A 65 30.51 43.96 34.71
CA ASN A 65 29.41 44.21 35.68
C ASN A 65 28.03 43.94 35.00
N ALA A 66 27.03 43.54 35.79
CA ALA A 66 25.59 43.55 35.44
C ALA A 66 24.91 44.81 36.10
N PRO A 67 23.57 45.05 36.16
CA PRO A 67 22.44 44.15 35.90
C PRO A 67 21.10 44.74 35.34
N VAL A 68 20.10 43.86 35.28
CA VAL A 68 18.67 44.03 34.96
C VAL A 68 17.86 44.83 36.01
N LYS A 69 16.83 45.57 35.56
CA LYS A 69 15.53 45.96 36.21
C LYS A 69 14.68 46.72 35.15
N LEU A 70 13.33 46.82 35.14
CA LEU A 70 12.29 46.75 36.18
C LEU A 70 10.85 46.54 35.56
N LEU A 71 9.89 45.98 36.32
CA LEU A 71 8.38 46.04 36.28
C LEU A 71 7.61 45.99 34.92
N LEU A 72 6.51 45.24 34.68
CA LEU A 72 5.40 44.64 35.47
C LEU A 72 4.24 45.61 35.82
N ARG A 73 3.16 45.63 34.99
CA ARG A 73 1.70 45.71 35.34
C ARG A 73 0.82 46.13 34.15
N LEU A 74 -0.19 45.32 33.80
CA LEU A 74 -1.63 45.65 33.95
C LEU A 74 -2.53 44.46 33.54
N LEU A 75 -3.63 44.28 34.27
CA LEU A 75 -4.70 43.31 34.03
C LEU A 75 -5.99 44.09 33.70
N CYS A 76 -6.78 43.64 32.73
CA CYS A 76 -8.26 43.61 32.79
C CYS A 76 -8.86 42.93 31.54
N LEU A 77 -10.07 42.36 31.72
CA LEU A 77 -10.91 41.69 30.71
C LEU A 77 -11.80 42.72 29.96
N PRO A 78 -12.84 42.31 29.20
CA PRO A 78 -12.83 41.69 27.87
C PRO A 78 -13.64 42.54 26.86
N PHE A 79 -13.76 42.12 25.58
CA PHE A 79 -14.94 42.21 24.67
C PHE A 79 -14.57 42.28 23.16
N LEU A 80 -15.49 41.74 22.35
CA LEU A 80 -15.82 41.97 20.93
C LEU A 80 -14.75 42.43 19.89
N VAL A 81 -14.63 41.60 18.85
CA VAL A 81 -14.70 41.92 17.41
C VAL A 81 -14.64 43.40 17.00
N ILE A 82 -13.64 43.77 16.20
CA ILE A 82 -13.78 44.51 14.93
C ILE A 82 -12.48 44.36 14.10
N ASP A 83 -12.64 44.36 12.78
CA ASP A 83 -11.61 44.11 11.76
C ASP A 83 -11.06 45.44 11.20
N MET A 84 -9.81 45.78 11.53
CA MET A 84 -8.88 46.72 10.88
C MET A 84 -7.45 46.27 11.31
N GLU A 85 -6.36 46.36 10.54
CA GLU A 85 -6.07 47.31 9.48
C GLU A 85 -5.00 46.80 8.48
N LYS A 86 -5.10 47.35 7.26
CA LYS A 86 -4.04 47.48 6.26
C LYS A 86 -2.91 48.40 6.75
N GLN A 87 -1.65 47.95 6.65
CA GLN A 87 -0.40 48.66 6.23
C GLN A 87 0.80 47.83 6.74
N ALA A 88 1.94 47.67 6.04
CA ALA A 88 2.47 48.25 4.81
C ALA A 88 2.82 47.13 3.78
N LEU A 89 2.70 47.29 2.45
CA LEU A 89 3.31 48.24 1.49
C LEU A 89 4.79 47.92 1.12
N SER A 90 5.03 47.87 -0.20
CA SER A 90 6.34 47.90 -0.90
C SER A 90 7.24 46.65 -0.83
N HIS A 91 7.09 45.75 -1.81
CA HIS A 91 8.20 45.30 -2.68
C HIS A 91 7.63 44.65 -3.97
N CYS A 92 8.45 44.62 -5.03
CA CYS A 92 8.22 43.89 -6.30
C CYS A 92 7.25 44.47 -7.36
N VAL A 93 7.50 45.71 -7.83
CA VAL A 93 7.58 45.99 -9.27
C VAL A 93 8.76 46.93 -9.54
N GLY A 94 9.67 46.55 -10.43
CA GLY A 94 10.72 47.45 -10.94
C GLY A 94 12.10 46.81 -11.12
N ASN A 95 12.36 46.25 -12.32
CA ASN A 95 13.67 46.28 -12.99
C ASN A 95 13.64 45.57 -14.37
N ILE A 96 13.08 46.22 -15.40
CA ILE A 96 13.52 46.05 -16.80
C ILE A 96 13.36 47.39 -17.54
N ALA A 97 14.49 48.07 -17.78
CA ALA A 97 14.73 49.01 -18.89
C ALA A 97 16.24 49.36 -18.90
N GLY A 98 16.98 49.25 -20.00
CA GLY A 98 16.65 48.66 -21.31
C GLY A 98 17.83 48.78 -22.29
N ILE A 99 17.71 48.19 -23.47
CA ILE A 99 18.52 48.50 -24.67
C ILE A 99 17.55 48.64 -25.87
N CYS A 100 17.89 49.52 -26.81
CA CYS A 100 16.95 50.13 -27.76
C CYS A 100 16.73 49.39 -29.10
N ARG A 101 15.48 49.48 -29.61
CA ARG A 101 15.05 49.60 -31.05
C ARG A 101 15.11 48.33 -31.95
N PRO A 102 14.39 48.28 -33.10
CA PRO A 102 12.91 48.21 -33.18
C PRO A 102 12.35 47.28 -34.31
N GLY A 103 11.02 47.03 -34.35
CA GLY A 103 10.38 46.61 -35.62
C GLY A 103 9.01 45.92 -35.55
N LEU A 104 7.99 46.55 -36.18
CA LEU A 104 6.79 45.97 -36.86
C LEU A 104 5.83 45.03 -36.06
N SER A 105 4.51 45.02 -36.26
CA SER A 105 3.54 45.92 -36.91
C SER A 105 2.11 45.63 -36.39
N SER A 106 1.12 46.45 -36.79
CA SER A 106 -0.24 46.51 -36.20
C SER A 106 -1.27 45.50 -36.76
N GLN A 107 -2.46 45.47 -36.13
CA GLN A 107 -3.76 44.84 -36.51
C GLN A 107 -4.00 43.40 -36.00
N LYS A 108 -5.19 43.00 -35.53
CA LYS A 108 -6.50 43.69 -35.41
C LYS A 108 -7.34 43.07 -34.28
N LEU A 109 -8.05 43.89 -33.50
CA LEU A 109 -9.03 43.47 -32.48
C LEU A 109 -10.45 43.75 -32.98
N HIS A 110 -11.40 42.83 -32.77
CA HIS A 110 -12.82 43.12 -32.94
C HIS A 110 -13.67 42.57 -31.80
N LEU A 111 -14.39 43.48 -31.14
CA LEU A 111 -15.34 43.18 -30.07
C LEU A 111 -16.70 42.78 -30.65
N ARG A 112 -17.45 41.98 -29.88
CA ARG A 112 -18.88 42.23 -29.67
C ARG A 112 -19.24 41.98 -28.21
N ILE A 113 -19.73 43.03 -27.56
CA ILE A 113 -20.39 43.00 -26.24
C ILE A 113 -21.89 43.22 -26.49
N HIS A 114 -22.76 42.52 -25.78
CA HIS A 114 -24.04 43.09 -25.39
C HIS A 114 -24.45 42.63 -23.98
N ARG A 115 -25.21 43.50 -23.29
CA ARG A 115 -25.49 43.47 -21.85
C ARG A 115 -26.78 42.74 -21.47
N GLN A 116 -26.74 42.16 -20.26
CA GLN A 116 -27.78 42.13 -19.21
C GLN A 116 -29.22 41.66 -19.53
N LEU A 117 -29.71 40.74 -18.70
CA LEU A 117 -30.84 41.02 -17.80
C LEU A 117 -30.83 40.08 -16.57
N LEU A 118 -31.42 40.55 -15.47
CA LEU A 118 -31.55 39.82 -14.20
C LEU A 118 -32.76 38.87 -14.22
N VAL A 119 -32.73 37.82 -13.41
CA VAL A 119 -33.80 37.37 -12.48
C VAL A 119 -33.27 36.16 -11.68
N ALA A 120 -33.55 36.15 -10.37
CA ALA A 120 -33.30 35.00 -9.49
C ALA A 120 -34.59 34.19 -9.25
N PRO A 121 -34.47 32.88 -9.00
CA PRO A 121 -35.20 32.25 -7.90
C PRO A 121 -34.26 31.38 -7.04
N GLY A 122 -34.57 30.99 -5.81
CA GLY A 122 -35.82 31.13 -5.07
C GLY A 122 -35.99 29.89 -4.18
N ILE A 123 -36.11 30.08 -2.87
CA ILE A 123 -36.16 29.01 -1.86
C ILE A 123 -37.44 28.18 -2.01
N GLY A 124 -37.36 26.85 -1.89
CA GLY A 124 -38.51 25.95 -1.91
C GLY A 124 -38.42 24.81 -0.88
N THR A 125 -39.24 24.89 0.17
CA THR A 125 -39.50 23.82 1.15
C THR A 125 -40.68 22.93 0.70
N PRO A 126 -40.85 21.70 1.23
CA PRO A 126 -41.61 20.64 0.55
C PRO A 126 -43.13 20.70 0.73
N ARG A 127 -43.87 20.02 -0.16
CA ARG A 127 -45.32 19.74 -0.01
C ARG A 127 -45.67 18.27 -0.25
N ARG A 128 -46.81 17.89 0.35
CA ARG A 128 -47.31 16.53 0.54
C ARG A 128 -48.05 15.93 -0.66
N GLU A 129 -48.14 14.60 -0.59
CA GLU A 129 -49.21 13.70 -1.04
C GLU A 129 -50.49 14.30 -1.67
N SER A 130 -50.95 13.65 -2.74
CA SER A 130 -52.38 13.46 -2.99
C SER A 130 -52.63 12.17 -3.80
N VAL A 131 -53.51 11.31 -3.27
CA VAL A 131 -53.97 10.05 -3.86
C VAL A 131 -55.02 10.30 -4.95
N LEU A 132 -55.07 9.45 -6.00
CA LEU A 132 -56.34 9.21 -6.72
C LEU A 132 -56.46 7.75 -7.20
N LEU A 133 -57.68 7.21 -7.15
CA LEU A 133 -58.01 5.83 -7.52
C LEU A 133 -58.45 5.71 -8.99
N VAL A 134 -58.26 4.52 -9.59
CA VAL A 134 -59.14 3.96 -10.64
C VAL A 134 -59.45 2.48 -10.32
N SER A 135 -60.57 1.96 -10.83
CA SER A 135 -61.45 0.94 -10.22
C SER A 135 -61.37 -0.49 -10.81
N ARG A 136 -62.05 -1.44 -10.14
CA ARG A 136 -62.21 -2.87 -10.50
C ARG A 136 -63.46 -3.15 -11.37
N GLY A 137 -63.39 -4.21 -12.20
CA GLY A 137 -64.52 -5.01 -12.72
C GLY A 137 -63.99 -6.16 -13.61
N ARG A 138 -64.11 -7.46 -13.24
CA ARG A 138 -65.20 -8.43 -13.58
C ARG A 138 -65.35 -8.69 -15.12
N GLN A 139 -65.52 -9.92 -15.65
CA GLN A 139 -65.88 -11.24 -15.08
C GLN A 139 -65.68 -12.41 -16.11
N SER A 140 -65.49 -13.67 -15.63
CA SER A 140 -65.80 -14.99 -16.31
C SER A 140 -65.12 -15.35 -17.67
N SER A 141 -64.93 -16.60 -18.11
CA SER A 141 -65.38 -17.95 -17.68
C SER A 141 -64.36 -19.09 -17.99
N SER A 142 -64.58 -20.28 -17.40
CA SER A 142 -63.87 -21.58 -17.55
C SER A 142 -64.36 -22.40 -18.79
N PRO A 143 -64.05 -23.72 -19.06
CA PRO A 143 -63.47 -24.78 -18.19
C PRO A 143 -62.59 -25.95 -18.79
N LEU A 144 -62.12 -26.84 -17.88
CA LEU A 144 -61.65 -28.26 -18.04
C LEU A 144 -60.33 -28.55 -18.83
N GLY A 145 -59.45 -29.49 -18.43
CA GLY A 145 -59.37 -30.37 -17.23
C GLY A 145 -58.26 -31.46 -17.30
N ARG A 146 -58.06 -32.23 -16.19
CA ARG A 146 -57.05 -33.30 -15.90
C ARG A 146 -55.64 -32.81 -15.46
N VAL A 147 -54.99 -33.14 -14.33
CA VAL A 147 -55.03 -34.15 -13.22
C VAL A 147 -53.85 -35.16 -13.26
N LEU A 148 -53.31 -35.49 -12.05
CA LEU A 148 -52.07 -36.25 -11.72
C LEU A 148 -50.79 -35.39 -11.84
N ASP A 149 -50.02 -35.02 -10.81
CA ASP A 149 -49.62 -35.64 -9.51
C ASP A 149 -48.67 -36.84 -9.62
N SER A 150 -47.39 -36.63 -9.30
CA SER A 150 -46.63 -37.51 -8.41
C SER A 150 -45.28 -36.90 -8.00
N ARG A 151 -44.93 -37.07 -6.72
CA ARG A 151 -43.59 -36.79 -6.16
C ARG A 151 -42.61 -37.90 -6.56
N ARG A 152 -41.33 -37.57 -6.83
CA ARG A 152 -40.17 -38.28 -6.27
C ARG A 152 -38.82 -37.61 -6.55
N SER A 153 -37.86 -37.93 -5.68
CA SER A 153 -36.49 -37.42 -5.57
C SER A 153 -35.50 -38.07 -6.57
N PHE A 154 -34.19 -37.81 -6.36
CA PHE A 154 -32.98 -38.30 -7.08
C PHE A 154 -32.51 -37.40 -8.25
N SER A 155 -31.20 -37.24 -8.54
CA SER A 155 -29.99 -37.75 -7.87
C SER A 155 -28.82 -36.76 -7.98
N LEU A 156 -27.87 -36.85 -7.04
CA LEU A 156 -26.49 -36.40 -7.23
C LEU A 156 -25.84 -37.13 -8.41
N TYR A 157 -24.94 -36.45 -9.14
CA TYR A 157 -24.02 -37.08 -10.09
C TYR A 157 -22.57 -36.91 -9.62
N ARG A 158 -21.96 -38.02 -9.20
CA ARG A 158 -20.51 -38.24 -9.12
C ARG A 158 -20.11 -39.17 -10.27
N PRO A 159 -18.91 -39.04 -10.82
CA PRO A 159 -18.18 -40.18 -11.38
C PRO A 159 -17.05 -40.60 -10.44
N SER A 160 -17.08 -41.85 -9.98
CA SER A 160 -15.95 -42.51 -9.31
C SER A 160 -16.04 -44.01 -9.51
N LEU A 161 -15.18 -44.56 -10.37
CA LEU A 161 -14.89 -45.99 -10.63
C LEU A 161 -13.70 -45.99 -11.63
N GLY A 162 -12.64 -46.78 -11.52
CA GLY A 162 -12.21 -47.71 -10.47
C GLY A 162 -10.84 -48.33 -10.86
N LEU A 163 -10.04 -48.75 -9.88
CA LEU A 163 -8.76 -49.44 -10.10
C LEU A 163 -8.96 -50.89 -10.62
N CYS A 164 -7.98 -51.42 -11.37
CA CYS A 164 -7.46 -52.78 -11.16
C CYS A 164 -6.08 -52.98 -11.84
N ASP A 165 -5.13 -53.49 -11.05
CA ASP A 165 -3.89 -54.26 -11.32
C ASP A 165 -3.12 -54.13 -12.65
N GLN A 166 -1.80 -53.82 -12.67
CA GLN A 166 -0.63 -54.40 -11.98
C GLN A 166 -0.11 -55.70 -12.63
N LEU A 167 1.05 -55.62 -13.31
CA LEU A 167 2.26 -56.46 -13.16
C LEU A 167 3.19 -56.40 -14.39
N MET A 168 4.44 -55.97 -14.17
CA MET A 168 5.63 -56.78 -14.52
C MET A 168 6.85 -56.25 -13.76
N ARG A 169 7.58 -57.18 -13.14
CA ARG A 169 8.86 -56.98 -12.43
C ARG A 169 10.02 -57.30 -13.41
N GLN A 170 11.34 -57.22 -13.16
CA GLN A 170 12.20 -56.91 -12.00
C GLN A 170 13.66 -56.72 -12.50
N SER A 171 14.60 -56.53 -11.56
CA SER A 171 16.07 -56.76 -11.65
C SER A 171 16.96 -55.60 -12.15
N VAL A 172 18.15 -55.36 -11.57
CA VAL A 172 18.80 -55.91 -10.35
C VAL A 172 19.76 -54.86 -9.75
N ALA A 173 20.11 -54.99 -8.47
CA ALA A 173 21.02 -54.10 -7.75
C ALA A 173 22.40 -54.73 -7.46
N SER A 174 23.44 -53.90 -7.34
CA SER A 174 24.65 -54.09 -6.50
C SER A 174 25.44 -52.76 -6.51
N GLU A 175 25.50 -52.02 -5.40
CA GLU A 175 26.50 -52.17 -4.32
C GLU A 175 27.95 -51.90 -4.75
N HIS A 176 28.54 -50.82 -4.20
CA HIS A 176 29.86 -50.85 -3.60
C HIS A 176 30.09 -49.61 -2.70
N GLN A 177 30.24 -49.84 -1.40
CA GLN A 177 30.98 -48.93 -0.51
C GLN A 177 32.46 -49.33 -0.54
N LEU A 178 33.37 -48.36 -0.37
CA LEU A 178 34.69 -48.62 0.23
C LEU A 178 35.31 -47.32 0.81
N GLN A 179 35.46 -47.39 2.14
CA GLN A 179 36.36 -46.70 3.08
C GLN A 179 37.28 -45.54 2.64
N SER A 180 37.11 -44.44 3.38
CA SER A 180 38.12 -43.63 4.09
C SER A 180 39.61 -43.68 3.71
N GLU A 181 40.21 -42.50 3.60
CA GLU A 181 41.50 -42.22 4.24
C GLU A 181 41.59 -40.76 4.73
N LYS A 182 42.31 -40.53 5.84
CA LYS A 182 42.62 -39.20 6.38
C LYS A 182 44.04 -38.84 5.97
N CYS A 183 44.32 -37.58 5.65
CA CYS A 183 45.61 -37.00 6.02
C CYS A 183 45.54 -35.49 6.27
N SER A 184 46.33 -35.07 7.25
CA SER A 184 46.47 -33.70 7.77
C SER A 184 47.60 -32.94 7.07
N GLY A 185 47.54 -31.61 7.02
CA GLY A 185 48.68 -30.77 6.62
C GLY A 185 48.34 -29.28 6.65
N GLU A 186 49.15 -28.49 7.35
CA GLU A 186 48.93 -27.06 7.58
C GLU A 186 49.57 -26.15 6.51
N HIS A 187 49.13 -24.89 6.49
CA HIS A 187 49.89 -23.64 6.29
C HIS A 187 49.47 -22.72 5.12
N GLY A 188 49.44 -21.41 5.41
CA GLY A 188 50.00 -20.40 4.50
C GLY A 188 49.05 -19.58 3.62
N PHE A 189 48.46 -18.52 4.18
CA PHE A 189 48.20 -17.27 3.44
C PHE A 189 49.54 -16.58 3.05
N PRO A 190 49.56 -15.51 2.23
CA PRO A 190 48.75 -15.18 1.04
C PRO A 190 49.65 -14.73 -0.15
N LEU A 191 49.08 -14.31 -1.29
CA LEU A 191 49.40 -13.02 -1.96
C LEU A 191 48.66 -12.83 -3.31
N MET A 192 48.41 -11.56 -3.66
CA MET A 192 47.91 -11.12 -4.97
C MET A 192 49.03 -11.18 -6.04
N ASN A 193 48.72 -11.41 -7.32
CA ASN A 193 48.49 -10.31 -8.30
C ASN A 193 48.41 -10.74 -9.78
N HIS A 194 47.73 -9.87 -10.56
CA HIS A 194 47.88 -9.61 -12.01
C HIS A 194 47.97 -10.73 -13.06
N GLN A 195 46.94 -10.74 -13.92
CA GLN A 195 47.01 -10.57 -15.38
C GLN A 195 48.26 -11.09 -16.13
N ARG A 196 48.01 -11.96 -17.13
CA ARG A 196 48.60 -11.77 -18.47
C ARG A 196 47.73 -12.41 -19.56
N ASN A 197 47.50 -11.63 -20.62
CA ASN A 197 46.90 -12.10 -21.87
C ASN A 197 47.84 -13.11 -22.55
N TYR A 198 47.29 -14.19 -23.09
CA TYR A 198 47.92 -14.94 -24.16
C TYR A 198 47.04 -14.92 -25.40
N SER A 199 47.43 -14.10 -26.36
CA SER A 199 46.99 -14.18 -27.75
C SER A 199 47.59 -15.42 -28.39
N ASN A 200 46.77 -16.30 -28.94
CA ASN A 200 47.22 -17.33 -29.88
C ASN A 200 46.34 -17.32 -31.14
N SER A 201 46.97 -17.02 -32.26
CA SER A 201 46.40 -17.08 -33.60
C SER A 201 46.79 -18.38 -34.28
N SER A 202 45.82 -19.17 -34.71
CA SER A 202 46.05 -20.28 -35.66
C SER A 202 44.82 -20.48 -36.55
N THR A 203 45.08 -21.00 -37.75
CA THR A 203 44.29 -20.84 -38.98
C THR A 203 43.18 -21.89 -39.18
N PRO A 204 42.26 -21.72 -40.15
CA PRO A 204 40.93 -22.34 -40.09
C PRO A 204 40.87 -23.78 -40.61
N GLY A 205 40.10 -24.62 -39.90
CA GLY A 205 39.62 -25.93 -40.34
C GLY A 205 38.09 -25.92 -40.46
N ALA A 206 37.55 -26.38 -41.59
CA ALA A 206 36.12 -26.23 -41.89
C ALA A 206 35.25 -27.30 -41.20
N SER A 207 34.28 -26.85 -40.40
CA SER A 207 33.02 -27.54 -40.18
C SER A 207 31.91 -26.51 -39.94
N ALA A 208 31.37 -25.98 -41.05
CA ALA A 208 30.26 -25.04 -41.01
C ALA A 208 28.95 -25.78 -40.63
N SER A 209 28.76 -26.05 -39.34
CA SER A 209 27.40 -26.11 -38.82
C SER A 209 26.81 -24.70 -38.99
N ALA A 210 25.79 -24.58 -39.83
CA ALA A 210 25.09 -23.32 -40.01
C ALA A 210 24.38 -23.00 -38.69
N SER A 211 24.99 -22.17 -37.85
CA SER A 211 24.31 -21.54 -36.74
C SER A 211 23.18 -20.72 -37.33
N VAL A 212 21.94 -21.16 -37.08
CA VAL A 212 20.75 -20.37 -37.38
C VAL A 212 20.96 -19.02 -36.72
N PRO A 213 20.91 -17.88 -37.46
CA PRO A 213 21.11 -16.58 -36.86
C PRO A 213 20.03 -16.41 -35.79
N SER A 214 20.44 -16.37 -34.52
CA SER A 214 19.55 -16.15 -33.39
C SER A 214 18.91 -14.78 -33.57
N VAL A 215 17.65 -14.76 -34.01
CA VAL A 215 16.89 -13.52 -34.19
C VAL A 215 16.86 -12.83 -32.83
N SER A 216 17.56 -11.70 -32.71
CA SER A 216 17.61 -10.95 -31.45
C SER A 216 16.18 -10.66 -30.98
N PRO A 217 15.85 -10.95 -29.71
CA PRO A 217 14.50 -10.76 -29.21
C PRO A 217 14.08 -9.30 -29.39
N CYS A 218 12.91 -9.10 -30.00
CA CYS A 218 12.36 -7.78 -30.26
C CYS A 218 11.58 -7.29 -29.03
N ARG A 219 11.79 -6.02 -28.69
CA ARG A 219 11.10 -5.30 -27.62
C ARG A 219 9.75 -4.82 -28.16
N ALA A 220 8.65 -5.08 -27.46
CA ALA A 220 7.35 -4.51 -27.80
C ALA A 220 6.56 -4.10 -26.56
N PHE A 221 5.54 -3.28 -26.76
CA PHE A 221 4.63 -2.83 -25.71
C PHE A 221 3.20 -3.20 -26.07
N ILE A 222 2.54 -3.96 -25.19
CA ILE A 222 1.16 -4.41 -25.38
C ILE A 222 0.26 -3.71 -24.37
N ALA A 223 -0.80 -3.06 -24.84
CA ALA A 223 -1.87 -2.59 -23.97
C ALA A 223 -2.76 -3.76 -23.55
N LEU A 224 -3.15 -3.77 -22.29
CA LEU A 224 -4.00 -4.77 -21.65
C LEU A 224 -5.30 -4.08 -21.25
N GLY A 225 -6.46 -4.60 -21.65
CA GLY A 225 -7.76 -4.02 -21.29
C GLY A 225 -8.82 -5.08 -20.98
N SER A 226 -9.61 -4.89 -19.92
CA SER A 226 -10.76 -5.74 -19.59
C SER A 226 -11.87 -4.97 -18.90
N ASN A 227 -13.14 -5.25 -19.25
CA ASN A 227 -14.32 -4.68 -18.58
C ASN A 227 -15.49 -5.66 -18.38
N MET A 228 -15.22 -6.97 -18.31
CA MET A 228 -16.25 -7.98 -18.05
C MET A 228 -15.77 -9.04 -17.05
N GLY A 229 -16.61 -9.38 -16.07
CA GLY A 229 -16.35 -10.45 -15.11
C GLY A 229 -15.20 -10.13 -14.15
N ASP A 230 -14.37 -11.12 -13.81
CA ASP A 230 -13.13 -10.87 -13.07
C ASP A 230 -12.07 -10.28 -14.01
N ARG A 231 -12.14 -8.96 -14.15
CA ARG A 231 -11.31 -8.13 -15.03
C ARG A 231 -9.81 -8.28 -14.76
N ILE A 232 -9.40 -8.50 -13.49
CA ILE A 232 -7.98 -8.68 -13.13
C ILE A 232 -7.53 -10.10 -13.46
N ALA A 233 -8.31 -11.12 -13.10
CA ALA A 233 -7.99 -12.51 -13.45
C ALA A 233 -7.92 -12.72 -14.97
N ALA A 234 -8.76 -12.04 -15.75
CA ALA A 234 -8.69 -12.05 -17.21
C ALA A 234 -7.38 -11.44 -17.74
N ILE A 235 -6.92 -10.31 -17.18
CA ILE A 235 -5.62 -9.72 -17.57
C ILE A 235 -4.45 -10.65 -17.17
N GLU A 236 -4.49 -11.26 -15.99
CA GLU A 236 -3.46 -12.18 -15.52
C GLU A 236 -3.42 -13.49 -16.33
N GLU A 237 -4.57 -14.02 -16.75
CA GLU A 237 -4.66 -15.17 -17.66
C GLU A 237 -4.11 -14.83 -19.05
N ALA A 238 -4.41 -13.65 -19.59
CA ALA A 238 -3.84 -13.20 -20.86
C ALA A 238 -2.31 -13.07 -20.80
N CYS A 239 -1.76 -12.66 -19.65
CA CYS A 239 -0.31 -12.69 -19.42
C CYS A 239 0.26 -14.12 -19.41
N ARG A 240 -0.40 -15.07 -18.73
CA ARG A 240 0.02 -16.49 -18.72
C ARG A 240 -0.02 -17.10 -20.11
N GLU A 241 -1.06 -16.82 -20.89
CA GLU A 241 -1.20 -17.26 -22.28
C GLU A 241 -0.14 -16.65 -23.22
N MET A 242 0.29 -15.42 -23.00
CA MET A 242 1.44 -14.85 -23.73
C MET A 242 2.74 -15.59 -23.39
N GLU A 243 3.02 -15.80 -22.10
CA GLU A 243 4.23 -16.49 -21.64
C GLU A 243 4.30 -17.96 -22.10
N ALA A 244 3.17 -18.67 -22.05
CA ALA A 244 3.04 -20.04 -22.56
C ALA A 244 3.32 -20.16 -24.08
N ARG A 245 3.19 -19.05 -24.82
CA ARG A 245 3.45 -18.96 -26.27
C ARG A 245 4.82 -18.36 -26.60
N GLY A 246 5.73 -18.28 -25.61
CA GLY A 246 7.10 -17.80 -25.79
C GLY A 246 7.23 -16.28 -25.89
N ILE A 247 6.23 -15.51 -25.44
CA ILE A 247 6.32 -14.06 -25.28
C ILE A 247 6.72 -13.77 -23.84
N LYS A 248 7.96 -13.35 -23.61
CA LYS A 248 8.49 -13.07 -22.27
C LYS A 248 8.03 -11.68 -21.83
N ILE A 249 7.28 -11.57 -20.74
CA ILE A 249 6.94 -10.29 -20.13
C ILE A 249 8.10 -9.84 -19.24
N ILE A 250 8.61 -8.63 -19.48
CA ILE A 250 9.76 -8.05 -18.78
C ILE A 250 9.31 -7.30 -17.52
N ARG A 251 8.27 -6.48 -17.66
CA ARG A 251 7.64 -5.73 -16.57
C ARG A 251 6.27 -5.20 -17.01
N THR A 252 5.51 -4.69 -16.06
CA THR A 252 4.15 -4.18 -16.27
C THR A 252 3.97 -2.81 -15.63
N SER A 253 3.04 -2.01 -16.14
CA SER A 253 2.51 -0.86 -15.42
C SER A 253 1.67 -1.32 -14.22
N ASN A 254 1.23 -0.40 -13.38
CA ASN A 254 0.03 -0.59 -12.57
C ASN A 254 -1.18 -0.82 -13.50
N LEU A 255 -2.23 -1.47 -12.99
CA LEU A 255 -3.55 -1.41 -13.62
C LEU A 255 -4.24 -0.11 -13.20
N PHE A 256 -4.95 0.50 -14.13
CA PHE A 256 -5.73 1.72 -13.92
C PHE A 256 -7.21 1.46 -14.22
N GLU A 257 -8.09 1.73 -13.27
CA GLU A 257 -9.53 1.80 -13.52
C GLU A 257 -9.87 3.12 -14.21
N THR A 258 -10.62 3.04 -15.31
CA THR A 258 -11.04 4.19 -16.11
C THR A 258 -12.49 4.06 -16.55
N ALA A 259 -13.20 5.19 -16.58
CA ALA A 259 -14.52 5.26 -17.19
C ALA A 259 -14.49 4.87 -18.68
N PRO A 260 -15.55 4.26 -19.23
CA PRO A 260 -15.61 3.90 -20.64
C PRO A 260 -15.55 5.13 -21.59
N MET A 261 -14.66 5.10 -22.59
CA MET A 261 -14.43 6.25 -23.48
C MET A 261 -15.46 6.42 -24.61
N TYR A 262 -16.05 5.34 -25.12
CA TYR A 262 -16.85 5.38 -26.37
C TYR A 262 -18.31 4.96 -26.21
N VAL A 263 -18.57 3.85 -25.51
CA VAL A 263 -19.90 3.43 -25.09
C VAL A 263 -19.93 3.60 -23.58
N THR A 264 -20.75 4.51 -23.05
CA THR A 264 -20.72 4.91 -21.64
C THR A 264 -21.61 4.05 -20.73
N ASP A 265 -22.55 3.28 -21.31
CA ASP A 265 -23.42 2.33 -20.60
C ASP A 265 -22.76 0.94 -20.54
N GLN A 266 -21.64 0.85 -19.81
CA GLN A 266 -20.93 -0.40 -19.51
C GLN A 266 -20.03 -0.24 -18.27
N GLU A 267 -19.53 -1.35 -17.72
CA GLU A 267 -18.58 -1.33 -16.60
C GLU A 267 -17.25 -0.63 -16.96
N SER A 268 -16.62 -0.04 -15.93
CA SER A 268 -15.28 0.54 -16.02
C SER A 268 -14.24 -0.47 -16.51
N PHE A 269 -13.28 0.02 -17.30
CA PHE A 269 -12.17 -0.79 -17.77
C PHE A 269 -11.03 -0.77 -16.76
N PHE A 270 -10.39 -1.92 -16.51
CA PHE A 270 -9.00 -1.94 -16.06
C PHE A 270 -8.09 -1.93 -17.28
N ASN A 271 -7.15 -0.98 -17.31
CA ASN A 271 -6.16 -0.81 -18.38
C ASN A 271 -4.74 -0.89 -17.83
N GLY A 272 -3.83 -1.50 -18.58
CA GLY A 272 -2.40 -1.54 -18.27
C GLY A 272 -1.55 -1.68 -19.52
N VAL A 273 -0.23 -1.70 -19.36
CA VAL A 273 0.74 -1.98 -20.42
C VAL A 273 1.77 -2.97 -19.89
N CYS A 274 2.15 -3.96 -20.70
CA CYS A 274 3.33 -4.78 -20.47
C CYS A 274 4.42 -4.50 -21.51
N GLU A 275 5.67 -4.48 -21.04
CA GLU A 275 6.86 -4.51 -21.89
C GLU A 275 7.25 -5.97 -22.10
N ILE A 276 7.44 -6.38 -23.35
CA ILE A 276 7.68 -7.78 -23.73
C ILE A 276 8.94 -7.94 -24.60
N GLU A 277 9.55 -9.12 -24.53
CA GLU A 277 10.53 -9.64 -25.47
C GLU A 277 9.90 -10.80 -26.26
N THR A 278 10.06 -10.81 -27.59
CA THR A 278 9.59 -11.91 -28.44
C THR A 278 10.43 -12.08 -29.70
N ALA A 279 10.50 -13.32 -30.22
CA ALA A 279 11.05 -13.61 -31.54
C ALA A 279 10.02 -13.46 -32.68
N LEU A 280 8.75 -13.19 -32.36
CA LEU A 280 7.66 -13.06 -33.33
C LEU A 280 7.67 -11.68 -34.00
N GLY A 281 7.76 -11.63 -35.34
CA GLY A 281 7.54 -10.41 -36.10
C GLY A 281 6.11 -9.82 -35.92
N PRO A 282 5.89 -8.52 -36.21
CA PRO A 282 4.66 -7.80 -35.84
C PRO A 282 3.33 -8.49 -36.21
N MET A 283 3.22 -9.03 -37.42
CA MET A 283 2.01 -9.73 -37.87
C MET A 283 1.82 -11.10 -37.20
N ALA A 284 2.91 -11.80 -36.85
CA ALA A 284 2.84 -13.05 -36.11
C ALA A 284 2.42 -12.79 -34.66
N LEU A 285 3.01 -11.77 -34.03
CA LEU A 285 2.61 -11.29 -32.70
C LEU A 285 1.12 -10.93 -32.65
N LEU A 286 0.62 -10.17 -33.64
CA LEU A 286 -0.81 -9.83 -33.74
C LEU A 286 -1.70 -11.08 -33.82
N ASN A 287 -1.35 -12.03 -34.68
CA ASN A 287 -2.11 -13.27 -34.82
C ASN A 287 -2.12 -14.08 -33.51
N THR A 288 -0.99 -14.11 -32.78
CA THR A 288 -0.87 -14.74 -31.46
C THR A 288 -1.80 -14.07 -30.44
N LEU A 289 -1.75 -12.74 -30.32
CA LEU A 289 -2.62 -11.99 -29.38
C LEU A 289 -4.11 -12.20 -29.72
N GLN A 290 -4.50 -12.09 -30.99
CA GLN A 290 -5.89 -12.33 -31.43
C GLN A 290 -6.35 -13.78 -31.19
N SER A 291 -5.43 -14.75 -31.20
CA SER A 291 -5.71 -16.15 -30.83
C SER A 291 -5.95 -16.32 -29.33
N ILE A 292 -5.18 -15.63 -28.47
CA ILE A 292 -5.40 -15.61 -27.01
C ILE A 292 -6.79 -15.06 -26.71
N GLU A 293 -7.11 -13.87 -27.21
CA GLU A 293 -8.41 -13.23 -26.99
C GLU A 293 -9.58 -14.11 -27.43
N THR A 294 -9.47 -14.74 -28.60
CA THR A 294 -10.50 -15.64 -29.14
C THR A 294 -10.67 -16.87 -28.26
N GLY A 295 -9.57 -17.45 -27.76
CA GLY A 295 -9.58 -18.56 -26.80
C GLY A 295 -10.23 -18.19 -25.47
N MET A 296 -10.02 -16.96 -24.99
CA MET A 296 -10.63 -16.39 -23.78
C MET A 296 -12.09 -15.92 -23.99
N GLY A 297 -12.71 -16.29 -25.11
CA GLY A 297 -14.14 -16.08 -25.36
C GLY A 297 -14.50 -14.75 -26.02
N ARG A 298 -13.55 -13.99 -26.58
CA ARG A 298 -13.83 -12.73 -27.31
C ARG A 298 -14.74 -12.99 -28.52
N ARG A 299 -16.04 -12.68 -28.37
CA ARG A 299 -17.00 -12.62 -29.49
C ARG A 299 -17.14 -11.18 -29.97
N LYS A 300 -16.76 -10.90 -31.22
CA LYS A 300 -16.90 -9.57 -31.83
C LYS A 300 -18.37 -9.30 -32.23
N SER A 301 -19.22 -9.01 -31.24
CA SER A 301 -20.63 -8.65 -31.45
C SER A 301 -20.84 -7.15 -31.72
N ILE A 302 -20.04 -6.28 -31.09
CA ILE A 302 -20.14 -4.81 -31.19
C ILE A 302 -18.72 -4.22 -31.27
N ASP A 303 -18.49 -3.26 -32.19
CA ASP A 303 -17.21 -2.52 -32.19
C ASP A 303 -17.13 -1.60 -30.96
N LYS A 304 -15.97 -1.59 -30.31
CA LYS A 304 -15.69 -0.90 -29.03
C LYS A 304 -16.67 -1.20 -27.87
N GLY A 305 -17.49 -2.26 -27.98
CA GLY A 305 -18.35 -2.75 -26.89
C GLY A 305 -17.59 -3.58 -25.83
N PRO A 306 -18.32 -4.11 -24.83
CA PRO A 306 -17.74 -4.88 -23.72
C PRO A 306 -16.90 -6.08 -24.15
N ARG A 307 -15.77 -6.32 -23.46
CA ARG A 307 -14.78 -7.36 -23.76
C ARG A 307 -14.20 -7.98 -22.48
N ASN A 308 -14.12 -9.31 -22.45
CA ASN A 308 -13.36 -10.05 -21.42
C ASN A 308 -11.87 -9.67 -21.43
N ILE A 309 -11.28 -9.48 -22.62
CA ILE A 309 -9.89 -9.06 -22.80
C ILE A 309 -9.70 -8.36 -24.16
N ASP A 310 -8.78 -7.40 -24.22
CA ASP A 310 -8.30 -6.69 -25.42
C ASP A 310 -6.77 -6.52 -25.31
N LEU A 311 -6.03 -6.88 -26.36
CA LEU A 311 -4.56 -6.92 -26.41
C LEU A 311 -4.02 -6.19 -27.65
N ASP A 312 -3.72 -4.89 -27.53
CA ASP A 312 -3.25 -4.05 -28.64
C ASP A 312 -1.72 -3.88 -28.65
N ILE A 313 -1.06 -4.11 -29.79
CA ILE A 313 0.36 -3.78 -29.97
C ILE A 313 0.50 -2.26 -30.10
N LEU A 314 1.12 -1.61 -29.10
CA LEU A 314 1.37 -0.16 -29.11
C LEU A 314 2.62 0.22 -29.89
N LEU A 315 3.73 -0.47 -29.58
CA LEU A 315 5.08 -0.18 -30.06
C LEU A 315 5.83 -1.49 -30.30
N TYR A 316 6.79 -1.48 -31.23
CA TYR A 316 7.65 -2.62 -31.56
C TYR A 316 9.01 -2.09 -32.02
N ASN A 317 10.07 -2.32 -31.23
CA ASN A 317 11.38 -1.68 -31.38
C ASN A 317 11.23 -0.17 -31.67
N ASN A 318 12.01 0.37 -32.63
CA ASN A 318 11.87 1.73 -33.17
C ASN A 318 11.16 1.70 -34.55
N LEU A 319 10.23 0.77 -34.76
CA LEU A 319 9.63 0.49 -36.07
C LEU A 319 8.42 1.40 -36.35
N LYS A 320 8.31 1.85 -37.61
CA LYS A 320 7.06 2.32 -38.20
C LYS A 320 6.57 1.27 -39.20
N PHE A 321 5.41 0.69 -38.94
CA PHE A 321 4.79 -0.38 -39.75
C PHE A 321 3.33 -0.04 -40.01
N SER A 322 2.83 -0.32 -41.21
CA SER A 322 1.41 -0.16 -41.55
C SER A 322 0.97 -1.25 -42.51
N SER A 323 -0.23 -1.77 -42.26
CA SER A 323 -0.90 -2.81 -43.04
C SER A 323 -2.42 -2.66 -42.87
N PRO A 324 -3.25 -3.34 -43.68
CA PRO A 324 -4.71 -3.28 -43.51
C PRO A 324 -5.24 -3.79 -42.15
N ARG A 325 -4.41 -4.46 -41.33
CA ARG A 325 -4.79 -5.06 -40.04
C ARG A 325 -4.05 -4.47 -38.82
N LEU A 326 -2.98 -3.69 -39.04
CA LEU A 326 -2.04 -3.29 -37.98
C LEU A 326 -1.25 -2.05 -38.39
N ASP A 327 -1.18 -1.10 -37.45
CA ASP A 327 -0.29 0.05 -37.50
C ASP A 327 0.57 0.08 -36.24
N ILE A 328 1.86 0.35 -36.41
CA ILE A 328 2.82 0.55 -35.32
C ILE A 328 3.57 1.86 -35.63
N PRO A 329 3.61 2.85 -34.73
CA PRO A 329 2.87 2.92 -33.47
C PRO A 329 1.35 2.82 -33.65
N HIS A 330 0.64 2.32 -32.64
CA HIS A 330 -0.81 2.20 -32.68
C HIS A 330 -1.48 3.56 -32.90
N LYS A 331 -2.27 3.69 -33.98
CA LYS A 331 -2.86 4.95 -34.50
C LYS A 331 -3.37 5.92 -33.42
N LEU A 332 -4.14 5.42 -32.45
CA LEU A 332 -4.82 6.24 -31.44
C LEU A 332 -4.09 6.28 -30.08
N MET A 333 -2.86 5.77 -29.97
CA MET A 333 -2.19 5.66 -28.66
C MET A 333 -1.90 7.03 -28.02
N LEU A 334 -1.58 8.04 -28.83
CA LEU A 334 -1.24 9.39 -28.36
C LEU A 334 -2.46 10.22 -27.94
N GLU A 335 -3.67 9.74 -28.23
CA GLU A 335 -4.95 10.42 -27.92
C GLU A 335 -5.64 9.80 -26.68
N ARG A 336 -5.14 8.68 -26.17
CA ARG A 336 -5.80 7.86 -25.14
C ARG A 336 -5.06 7.93 -23.82
N GLU A 337 -5.63 8.60 -22.83
CA GLU A 337 -5.05 8.69 -21.49
C GLU A 337 -4.85 7.30 -20.86
N PHE A 338 -5.81 6.39 -21.01
CA PHE A 338 -5.74 5.02 -20.51
C PHE A 338 -4.65 4.15 -21.17
N VAL A 339 -4.06 4.61 -22.28
CA VAL A 339 -2.88 4.00 -22.92
C VAL A 339 -1.60 4.73 -22.51
N LEU A 340 -1.59 6.07 -22.61
CA LEU A 340 -0.40 6.86 -22.28
C LEU A 340 -0.03 6.80 -20.81
N ARG A 341 -1.00 6.82 -19.88
CA ARG A 341 -0.73 6.79 -18.43
C ARG A 341 0.05 5.55 -17.98
N PRO A 342 -0.38 4.30 -18.30
CA PRO A 342 0.44 3.12 -18.02
C PRO A 342 1.74 3.06 -18.83
N LEU A 343 1.76 3.51 -20.10
CA LEU A 343 2.99 3.55 -20.90
C LEU A 343 4.06 4.48 -20.30
N CYS A 344 3.65 5.66 -19.81
CA CYS A 344 4.54 6.63 -19.18
C CYS A 344 5.08 6.18 -17.82
N GLN A 345 4.50 5.16 -17.17
CA GLN A 345 5.16 4.53 -16.03
C GLN A 345 6.39 3.71 -16.44
N LEU A 346 6.39 3.16 -17.66
CA LEU A 346 7.47 2.32 -18.17
C LEU A 346 8.55 3.12 -18.89
N ILE A 347 8.14 4.08 -19.74
CA ILE A 347 9.02 4.79 -20.68
C ILE A 347 8.71 6.30 -20.81
N PRO A 348 8.61 7.07 -19.71
CA PRO A 348 8.12 8.46 -19.74
C PRO A 348 8.95 9.40 -20.64
N GLY A 349 10.27 9.18 -20.68
CA GLY A 349 11.23 9.97 -21.45
C GLY A 349 11.46 9.50 -22.90
N GLU A 350 10.96 8.33 -23.29
CA GLU A 350 11.06 7.87 -24.69
C GLU A 350 10.09 8.68 -25.58
N SER A 351 10.35 8.72 -26.88
CA SER A 351 9.54 9.46 -27.87
C SER A 351 8.98 8.50 -28.93
N PRO A 352 7.89 8.88 -29.64
CA PRO A 352 7.40 8.12 -30.78
C PRO A 352 8.47 7.87 -31.86
N PRO A 353 8.58 6.64 -32.41
CA PRO A 353 9.58 6.30 -33.40
C PRO A 353 9.42 7.13 -34.67
N LEU A 354 10.56 7.57 -35.23
CA LEU A 354 10.64 8.30 -36.50
C LEU A 354 9.77 9.57 -36.57
N SER A 355 9.65 10.30 -35.46
CA SER A 355 9.03 11.63 -35.41
C SER A 355 10.01 12.73 -35.82
N ASP A 356 9.62 13.60 -36.78
CA ASP A 356 10.40 14.78 -37.20
C ASP A 356 10.65 15.79 -36.06
N LYS A 357 9.82 15.73 -35.02
CA LYS A 357 9.96 16.48 -33.77
C LYS A 357 9.78 15.52 -32.60
N PRO A 358 10.86 14.91 -32.07
CA PRO A 358 10.75 14.00 -30.94
C PRO A 358 10.24 14.76 -29.71
N ARG A 359 9.16 14.25 -29.11
CA ARG A 359 8.54 14.75 -27.89
C ARG A 359 8.32 13.55 -26.96
N PRO A 360 8.71 13.62 -25.67
CA PRO A 360 8.52 12.51 -24.75
C PRO A 360 7.07 12.08 -24.59
N TYR A 361 6.80 10.80 -24.37
CA TYR A 361 5.45 10.27 -24.10
C TYR A 361 4.79 11.00 -22.92
N GLN A 362 5.55 11.31 -21.87
CA GLN A 362 5.05 12.09 -20.72
C GLN A 362 4.44 13.42 -21.18
N SER A 363 5.09 14.14 -22.09
CA SER A 363 4.57 15.42 -22.57
C SER A 363 3.30 15.27 -23.41
N TYR A 364 3.10 14.15 -24.11
CA TYR A 364 1.82 13.86 -24.76
C TYR A 364 0.71 13.66 -23.72
N LEU A 365 0.98 12.88 -22.66
CA LEU A 365 0.07 12.67 -21.54
C LEU A 365 -0.30 14.00 -20.86
N ASP A 366 0.69 14.86 -20.59
CA ASP A 366 0.50 16.19 -19.99
C ASP A 366 -0.32 17.15 -20.87
N SER A 367 -0.45 16.87 -22.18
CA SER A 367 -1.27 17.67 -23.11
C SER A 367 -2.66 17.10 -23.38
N LEU A 368 -3.02 15.95 -22.81
CA LEU A 368 -4.38 15.45 -22.87
C LEU A 368 -5.28 16.21 -21.88
N PRO A 369 -6.58 16.40 -22.19
CA PRO A 369 -7.53 16.86 -21.19
C PRO A 369 -7.60 15.83 -20.04
N PRO A 370 -7.66 16.26 -18.77
CA PRO A 370 -7.77 15.33 -17.65
C PRO A 370 -9.10 14.58 -17.69
N SER A 371 -9.06 13.24 -17.61
CA SER A 371 -10.29 12.45 -17.50
C SER A 371 -11.07 12.77 -16.21
N ASN A 372 -12.39 12.69 -16.31
CA ASN A 372 -13.31 12.79 -15.17
C ASN A 372 -14.31 11.63 -15.21
N PRO A 373 -14.26 10.66 -14.26
CA PRO A 373 -13.30 10.56 -13.17
C PRO A 373 -11.85 10.33 -13.66
N ALA A 374 -10.87 10.72 -12.85
CA ALA A 374 -9.47 10.48 -13.13
C ALA A 374 -9.12 8.98 -13.01
N PRO A 375 -8.13 8.46 -13.76
CA PRO A 375 -7.75 7.04 -13.66
C PRO A 375 -7.21 6.67 -12.28
N VAL A 376 -7.73 5.57 -11.72
CA VAL A 376 -7.36 5.10 -10.38
C VAL A 376 -6.45 3.89 -10.48
N ALA A 377 -5.23 3.97 -9.93
CA ALA A 377 -4.33 2.83 -9.86
C ALA A 377 -4.84 1.79 -8.86
N VAL A 378 -4.95 0.54 -9.29
CA VAL A 378 -5.51 -0.57 -8.49
C VAL A 378 -4.50 -1.66 -8.19
N THR A 379 -4.57 -2.18 -6.96
CA THR A 379 -3.81 -3.37 -6.49
C THR A 379 -4.77 -4.35 -5.80
N PRO A 380 -5.01 -5.56 -6.35
CA PRO A 380 -5.87 -6.55 -5.71
C PRO A 380 -5.29 -7.00 -4.36
N LEU A 381 -6.14 -7.31 -3.39
CA LEU A 381 -5.74 -7.92 -2.12
C LEU A 381 -6.10 -9.41 -2.10
N SER A 382 -7.41 -9.70 -2.09
CA SER A 382 -7.97 -11.05 -2.21
C SER A 382 -9.15 -11.03 -3.19
N PRO A 383 -9.60 -12.17 -3.74
CA PRO A 383 -10.76 -12.23 -4.63
C PRO A 383 -12.09 -11.78 -3.99
N GLN A 384 -12.15 -11.72 -2.65
CA GLN A 384 -13.34 -11.34 -1.87
C GLN A 384 -13.32 -9.88 -1.43
N LEU A 385 -12.24 -9.14 -1.67
CA LEU A 385 -12.07 -7.74 -1.28
C LEU A 385 -11.90 -6.83 -2.50
N PRO A 386 -12.40 -5.58 -2.44
CA PRO A 386 -12.05 -4.59 -3.44
C PRO A 386 -10.53 -4.36 -3.46
N PRO A 387 -9.95 -4.02 -4.63
CA PRO A 387 -8.54 -3.66 -4.70
C PRO A 387 -8.25 -2.37 -3.92
N LEU A 388 -7.00 -2.20 -3.50
CA LEU A 388 -6.48 -0.91 -3.05
C LEU A 388 -6.47 0.08 -4.21
N CYS A 389 -7.05 1.25 -4.00
CA CYS A 389 -7.15 2.32 -5.00
C CYS A 389 -6.14 3.45 -4.68
N ALA A 390 -4.84 3.17 -4.75
CA ALA A 390 -3.78 4.00 -4.13
C ALA A 390 -3.73 5.49 -4.59
N SER A 391 -4.27 5.79 -5.77
CA SER A 391 -4.35 7.16 -6.32
C SER A 391 -5.74 7.82 -6.20
N ASP A 392 -6.74 7.15 -5.63
CA ASP A 392 -8.03 7.77 -5.31
C ASP A 392 -7.89 8.64 -4.04
N PRO A 393 -8.18 9.96 -4.08
CA PRO A 393 -8.15 10.81 -2.90
C PRO A 393 -9.15 10.37 -1.81
N LYS A 394 -10.24 9.67 -2.15
CA LYS A 394 -11.31 9.22 -1.23
C LYS A 394 -11.14 7.79 -0.71
N ARG A 395 -10.04 7.11 -1.06
CA ARG A 395 -9.77 5.72 -0.64
C ARG A 395 -9.69 5.58 0.89
N LYS A 396 -10.23 4.51 1.45
CA LYS A 396 -10.13 4.24 2.90
C LYS A 396 -8.75 3.67 3.26
N THR A 397 -8.27 3.94 4.48
CA THR A 397 -7.07 3.29 5.02
C THR A 397 -7.46 1.91 5.55
N HIS A 398 -6.73 0.89 5.12
CA HIS A 398 -6.92 -0.49 5.57
C HIS A 398 -6.19 -0.73 6.89
N LEU A 399 -6.89 -1.36 7.83
CA LEU A 399 -6.32 -1.77 9.11
C LEU A 399 -5.79 -3.20 8.99
N MET A 400 -4.47 -3.37 9.15
CA MET A 400 -3.81 -4.68 9.21
C MET A 400 -3.53 -5.04 10.67
N ALA A 401 -4.17 -6.11 11.15
CA ALA A 401 -3.96 -6.64 12.49
C ALA A 401 -2.75 -7.58 12.55
N THR A 402 -1.83 -7.32 13.47
CA THR A 402 -0.65 -8.18 13.71
C THR A 402 -1.03 -9.40 14.55
N LEU A 403 -0.95 -10.61 13.98
CA LEU A 403 -1.14 -11.88 14.68
C LEU A 403 0.19 -12.63 14.82
N ASN A 404 0.93 -12.32 15.89
CA ASN A 404 2.15 -13.03 16.25
C ASN A 404 1.82 -14.42 16.84
N VAL A 405 2.03 -15.50 16.09
CA VAL A 405 1.86 -16.90 16.54
C VAL A 405 3.18 -17.47 17.09
N THR A 406 3.82 -16.69 17.96
CA THR A 406 5.09 -17.04 18.61
C THR A 406 4.93 -17.12 20.13
N PRO A 407 5.57 -18.12 20.78
CA PRO A 407 5.57 -18.20 22.24
C PRO A 407 6.25 -16.97 22.87
N ASP A 408 7.23 -16.38 22.18
CA ASP A 408 8.08 -15.29 22.68
C ASP A 408 7.63 -13.88 22.27
N SER A 409 6.36 -13.70 21.87
CA SER A 409 5.86 -12.42 21.31
C SER A 409 5.92 -11.24 22.30
N PHE A 410 7.05 -10.54 22.41
CA PHE A 410 7.31 -9.47 23.39
C PHE A 410 6.34 -8.25 23.33
N SER A 411 5.56 -8.10 22.25
CA SER A 411 4.46 -7.13 22.16
C SER A 411 3.19 -7.60 22.86
N ASP A 412 2.80 -8.85 22.64
CA ASP A 412 1.48 -9.39 22.97
C ASP A 412 1.52 -10.32 24.19
N GLY A 413 2.71 -10.82 24.55
CA GLY A 413 3.02 -11.53 25.78
C GLY A 413 2.83 -13.04 25.70
N GLY A 414 3.02 -13.67 24.53
CA GLY A 414 2.83 -15.12 24.35
C GLY A 414 1.37 -15.57 24.36
N LYS A 415 0.41 -14.65 24.19
CA LYS A 415 -1.04 -14.90 24.29
C LYS A 415 -1.64 -15.84 23.23
N HIS A 416 -0.88 -16.11 22.17
CA HIS A 416 -1.36 -16.83 20.99
C HIS A 416 -0.43 -18.02 20.68
N PRO A 417 -0.34 -19.02 21.58
CA PRO A 417 0.37 -20.25 21.27
C PRO A 417 -0.37 -20.95 20.11
N PRO A 418 0.34 -21.52 19.11
CA PRO A 418 -0.29 -22.15 17.94
C PRO A 418 -1.26 -23.30 18.28
N THR A 419 -1.14 -23.86 19.48
CA THR A 419 -1.96 -24.95 20.01
C THR A 419 -3.28 -24.48 20.62
N ASP A 420 -3.44 -23.21 21.00
CA ASP A 420 -4.69 -22.67 21.54
C ASP A 420 -5.54 -22.03 20.44
N LEU A 421 -6.18 -22.90 19.66
CA LEU A 421 -7.10 -22.49 18.60
C LEU A 421 -8.32 -21.71 19.15
N ALA A 422 -8.67 -21.84 20.42
CA ALA A 422 -9.78 -21.10 21.03
C ALA A 422 -9.41 -19.63 21.28
N SER A 423 -8.26 -19.37 21.91
CA SER A 423 -7.69 -18.03 22.07
C SER A 423 -7.44 -17.37 20.71
N LEU A 424 -6.89 -18.12 19.75
CA LEU A 424 -6.71 -17.63 18.37
C LEU A 424 -8.04 -17.24 17.73
N THR A 425 -9.07 -18.09 17.82
CA THR A 425 -10.40 -17.81 17.25
C THR A 425 -10.99 -16.52 17.81
N GLU A 426 -10.96 -16.32 19.14
CA GLU A 426 -11.50 -15.09 19.73
C GLU A 426 -10.67 -13.85 19.39
N THR A 427 -9.35 -14.00 19.23
CA THR A 427 -8.46 -12.92 18.78
C THR A 427 -8.78 -12.51 17.34
N ILE A 428 -8.92 -13.48 16.42
CA ILE A 428 -9.31 -13.27 15.03
C ILE A 428 -10.68 -12.58 14.96
N ARG A 429 -11.67 -13.06 15.74
CA ARG A 429 -12.98 -12.43 15.86
C ARG A 429 -12.90 -11.00 16.40
N LYS A 430 -12.03 -10.72 17.37
CA LYS A 430 -11.82 -9.37 17.86
C LYS A 430 -11.28 -8.47 16.75
N PHE A 431 -10.24 -8.89 16.03
CA PHE A 431 -9.69 -8.14 14.91
C PHE A 431 -10.76 -7.80 13.84
N ILE A 432 -11.60 -8.78 13.48
CA ILE A 432 -12.72 -8.56 12.54
C ILE A 432 -13.73 -7.54 13.10
N ARG A 433 -14.17 -7.69 14.37
CA ARG A 433 -15.12 -6.76 15.01
C ARG A 433 -14.56 -5.34 15.16
N ASP A 434 -13.26 -5.21 15.41
CA ASP A 434 -12.55 -3.93 15.49
C ASP A 434 -12.42 -3.25 14.11
N GLY A 435 -12.64 -3.98 13.01
CA GLY A 435 -12.58 -3.48 11.63
C GLY A 435 -11.27 -3.73 10.90
N ALA A 436 -10.49 -4.74 11.31
CA ALA A 436 -9.34 -5.20 10.54
C ALA A 436 -9.78 -5.84 9.22
N THR A 437 -9.27 -5.33 8.10
CA THR A 437 -9.51 -5.88 6.75
C THR A 437 -8.40 -6.82 6.29
N ILE A 438 -7.28 -6.83 7.01
CA ILE A 438 -6.14 -7.71 6.76
C ILE A 438 -5.68 -8.28 8.11
N ILE A 439 -5.41 -9.58 8.18
CA ILE A 439 -4.74 -10.22 9.33
C ILE A 439 -3.38 -10.72 8.84
N ASP A 440 -2.32 -10.31 9.53
CA ASP A 440 -0.93 -10.60 9.17
C ASP A 440 -0.32 -11.56 10.19
N VAL A 441 -0.09 -12.79 9.75
CA VAL A 441 0.30 -13.94 10.58
C VAL A 441 1.82 -14.07 10.57
N GLY A 442 2.46 -13.95 11.74
CA GLY A 442 3.92 -14.05 11.88
C GLY A 442 4.35 -15.23 12.76
N GLY A 443 5.13 -16.16 12.20
CA GLY A 443 5.68 -17.34 12.90
C GLY A 443 7.09 -17.16 13.46
N GLU A 444 7.78 -16.09 13.04
CA GLU A 444 9.14 -15.72 13.45
C GLU A 444 9.17 -14.25 13.93
N SER A 445 10.04 -13.93 14.88
CA SER A 445 10.13 -12.58 15.45
C SER A 445 11.22 -11.76 14.76
N THR A 446 10.84 -10.86 13.87
CA THR A 446 11.72 -9.94 13.12
C THR A 446 12.32 -8.79 13.96
N ARG A 447 12.37 -8.96 15.30
CA ARG A 447 12.93 -7.98 16.24
C ARG A 447 14.46 -8.01 16.22
N PRO A 448 15.13 -6.89 16.53
CA PRO A 448 16.57 -6.92 16.81
C PRO A 448 16.92 -7.99 17.83
N ASP A 449 18.06 -8.66 17.60
CA ASP A 449 18.69 -9.62 18.49
C ASP A 449 17.83 -10.86 18.85
N CYS A 450 16.83 -11.20 18.02
CA CYS A 450 16.10 -12.47 18.12
C CYS A 450 16.88 -13.61 17.45
N ASP A 451 16.92 -14.78 18.09
CA ASP A 451 17.40 -16.01 17.45
C ASP A 451 16.42 -16.43 16.34
N PRO A 452 16.93 -16.86 15.17
CA PRO A 452 16.08 -17.36 14.10
C PRO A 452 15.52 -18.74 14.43
N VAL A 453 14.30 -19.02 13.97
CA VAL A 453 13.72 -20.36 14.05
C VAL A 453 14.02 -21.17 12.79
N THR A 454 13.83 -22.49 12.85
CA THR A 454 13.88 -23.32 11.64
C THR A 454 12.58 -23.14 10.83
N GLU A 455 12.65 -23.47 9.54
CA GLU A 455 11.50 -23.39 8.64
C GLU A 455 10.34 -24.27 9.12
N GLU A 456 10.62 -25.48 9.60
CA GLU A 456 9.61 -26.41 10.12
C GLU A 456 8.90 -25.84 11.35
N VAL A 457 9.64 -25.14 12.23
CA VAL A 457 9.07 -24.46 13.39
C VAL A 457 8.17 -23.31 12.95
N GLU A 458 8.58 -22.49 11.98
CA GLU A 458 7.76 -21.40 11.44
C GLU A 458 6.48 -21.94 10.78
N LEU A 459 6.59 -22.95 9.91
CA LEU A 459 5.46 -23.66 9.28
C LEU A 459 4.47 -24.22 10.33
N SER A 460 4.98 -24.86 11.38
CA SER A 460 4.15 -25.44 12.45
C SER A 460 3.34 -24.38 13.20
N ARG A 461 3.81 -23.13 13.22
CA ARG A 461 3.14 -21.99 13.87
C ARG A 461 2.10 -21.35 12.96
N VAL A 462 2.45 -21.06 11.71
CA VAL A 462 1.61 -20.24 10.80
C VAL A 462 0.50 -21.05 10.12
N LEU A 463 0.75 -22.30 9.71
CA LEU A 463 -0.21 -23.07 8.92
C LEU A 463 -1.52 -23.39 9.69
N PRO A 464 -1.52 -23.73 11.00
CA PRO A 464 -2.75 -23.89 11.76
C PRO A 464 -3.56 -22.60 11.85
N ALA A 465 -2.90 -21.45 12.04
CA ALA A 465 -3.56 -20.15 12.15
C ALA A 465 -4.19 -19.70 10.83
N ILE A 466 -3.49 -19.85 9.69
CA ILE A 466 -4.02 -19.52 8.36
C ILE A 466 -5.26 -20.39 8.04
N ARG A 467 -5.17 -21.71 8.29
CA ARG A 467 -6.29 -22.64 8.09
C ARG A 467 -7.48 -22.33 9.02
N LEU A 468 -7.21 -21.93 10.26
CA LEU A 468 -8.23 -21.48 11.20
C LEU A 468 -8.94 -20.24 10.66
N ILE A 469 -8.21 -19.17 10.28
CA ILE A 469 -8.82 -17.96 9.72
C ILE A 469 -9.69 -18.31 8.50
N ARG A 470 -9.23 -19.19 7.58
CA ARG A 470 -10.03 -19.61 6.41
C ARG A 470 -11.24 -20.48 6.71
N SER A 471 -11.28 -21.14 7.87
CA SER A 471 -12.45 -21.92 8.29
C SER A 471 -13.58 -21.06 8.90
N LEU A 472 -13.29 -19.81 9.28
CA LEU A 472 -14.24 -18.89 9.92
C LEU A 472 -15.04 -18.11 8.86
N PRO A 473 -16.38 -18.28 8.75
CA PRO A 473 -17.19 -17.56 7.77
C PRO A 473 -17.11 -16.03 7.90
N GLU A 474 -16.93 -15.53 9.13
CA GLU A 474 -16.74 -14.11 9.45
C GLU A 474 -15.43 -13.52 8.89
N ALA A 475 -14.45 -14.36 8.55
CA ALA A 475 -13.17 -13.93 7.97
C ALA A 475 -13.17 -13.90 6.43
N ASN A 476 -14.29 -14.21 5.77
CA ASN A 476 -14.41 -14.16 4.30
C ASN A 476 -14.17 -12.75 3.72
N SER A 477 -14.43 -11.70 4.51
CA SER A 477 -14.15 -10.30 4.15
C SER A 477 -12.81 -9.79 4.69
N VAL A 478 -11.82 -10.68 4.86
CA VAL A 478 -10.48 -10.35 5.37
C VAL A 478 -9.41 -11.02 4.52
N ALA A 479 -8.41 -10.24 4.11
CA ALA A 479 -7.22 -10.78 3.47
C ALA A 479 -6.28 -11.40 4.52
N ILE A 480 -5.67 -12.54 4.19
CA ILE A 480 -4.64 -13.14 5.03
C ILE A 480 -3.27 -12.80 4.46
N SER A 481 -2.43 -12.18 5.28
CA SER A 481 -1.03 -11.91 4.99
C SER A 481 -0.14 -12.87 5.81
N ILE A 482 0.96 -13.34 5.20
CA ILE A 482 2.01 -14.12 5.88
C ILE A 482 3.26 -13.24 6.02
N ASP A 483 3.66 -12.93 7.26
CA ASP A 483 4.90 -12.21 7.61
C ASP A 483 6.06 -13.22 7.64
N THR A 484 6.74 -13.38 6.51
CA THR A 484 7.87 -14.30 6.34
C THR A 484 8.84 -13.84 5.25
N TYR A 485 10.13 -14.11 5.44
CA TYR A 485 11.16 -13.93 4.42
C TYR A 485 11.55 -15.25 3.72
N ARG A 486 10.92 -16.38 4.06
CA ARG A 486 11.27 -17.71 3.52
C ARG A 486 10.32 -18.13 2.39
N ALA A 487 10.88 -18.51 1.25
CA ALA A 487 10.13 -18.87 0.06
C ALA A 487 9.21 -20.08 0.30
N ALA A 488 9.71 -21.13 0.95
CA ALA A 488 8.93 -22.33 1.24
C ALA A 488 7.78 -22.08 2.24
N VAL A 489 7.99 -21.18 3.21
CA VAL A 489 6.91 -20.74 4.13
C VAL A 489 5.85 -19.95 3.37
N ALA A 490 6.25 -19.01 2.51
CA ALA A 490 5.32 -18.25 1.68
C ALA A 490 4.50 -19.17 0.74
N GLU A 491 5.12 -20.14 0.08
CA GLU A 491 4.42 -21.12 -0.76
C GLU A 491 3.45 -21.99 0.04
N ALA A 492 3.88 -22.54 1.18
CA ALA A 492 3.01 -23.34 2.04
C ALA A 492 1.85 -22.53 2.63
N ALA A 493 2.09 -21.27 3.02
CA ALA A 493 1.08 -20.36 3.53
C ALA A 493 0.04 -19.98 2.47
N VAL A 494 0.46 -19.67 1.24
CA VAL A 494 -0.45 -19.39 0.11
C VAL A 494 -1.27 -20.63 -0.24
N ASN A 495 -0.65 -21.82 -0.28
CA ASN A 495 -1.36 -23.09 -0.48
C ASN A 495 -2.34 -23.42 0.67
N ALA A 496 -2.10 -22.92 1.89
CA ALA A 496 -3.04 -23.00 3.01
C ALA A 496 -4.13 -21.91 2.99
N GLY A 497 -4.04 -20.94 2.08
CA GLY A 497 -5.05 -19.90 1.85
C GLY A 497 -4.62 -18.46 2.13
N ALA A 498 -3.32 -18.15 2.27
CA ALA A 498 -2.85 -16.77 2.32
C ALA A 498 -3.04 -16.03 0.98
N ASP A 499 -3.36 -14.74 1.04
CA ASP A 499 -3.55 -13.86 -0.12
C ASP A 499 -2.35 -12.96 -0.42
N ILE A 500 -1.60 -12.61 0.63
CA ILE A 500 -0.54 -11.60 0.61
C ILE A 500 0.74 -12.19 1.20
N ILE A 501 1.87 -11.98 0.55
CA ILE A 501 3.21 -12.31 1.07
C ILE A 501 3.84 -11.03 1.61
N ASN A 502 4.09 -10.96 2.91
CA ASN A 502 4.70 -9.82 3.57
C ASN A 502 6.16 -10.15 3.91
N ASP A 503 7.09 -9.65 3.10
CA ASP A 503 8.52 -9.93 3.26
C ASP A 503 9.26 -8.68 3.75
N VAL A 504 9.68 -8.74 5.02
CA VAL A 504 10.49 -7.71 5.68
C VAL A 504 11.84 -7.44 4.98
N SER A 505 12.31 -8.33 4.13
CA SER A 505 13.54 -8.20 3.35
C SER A 505 13.32 -7.70 1.92
N GLY A 506 12.07 -7.65 1.44
CA GLY A 506 11.75 -7.33 0.05
C GLY A 506 12.41 -8.29 -0.95
N GLY A 507 12.44 -9.59 -0.65
CA GLY A 507 13.02 -10.65 -1.48
C GLY A 507 14.55 -10.72 -1.43
N SER A 508 15.19 -10.33 -0.31
CA SER A 508 16.66 -10.27 -0.20
C SER A 508 17.30 -11.23 0.79
N LEU A 509 16.55 -11.82 1.73
CA LEU A 509 17.10 -12.83 2.66
C LEU A 509 17.01 -14.27 2.12
N ASP A 510 16.01 -14.60 1.31
CA ASP A 510 15.91 -15.88 0.60
C ASP A 510 16.01 -15.64 -0.92
N PRO A 511 17.04 -16.19 -1.61
CA PRO A 511 17.22 -15.98 -3.04
C PRO A 511 16.11 -16.60 -3.90
N ASN A 512 15.32 -17.53 -3.36
CA ASN A 512 14.18 -18.13 -4.07
C ASN A 512 12.91 -17.28 -3.95
N MET A 513 12.85 -16.34 -3.00
CA MET A 513 11.62 -15.59 -2.72
C MET A 513 11.09 -14.80 -3.93
N PRO A 514 11.90 -14.07 -4.73
CA PRO A 514 11.39 -13.36 -5.91
C PRO A 514 10.73 -14.29 -6.95
N ALA A 515 11.32 -15.46 -7.20
CA ALA A 515 10.77 -16.46 -8.12
C ALA A 515 9.48 -17.09 -7.55
N THR A 516 9.44 -17.33 -6.24
CA THR A 516 8.25 -17.84 -5.55
C THR A 516 7.10 -16.84 -5.55
N MET A 517 7.38 -15.55 -5.30
CA MET A 517 6.40 -14.46 -5.43
C MET A 517 5.79 -14.42 -6.84
N ALA A 518 6.63 -14.51 -7.88
CA ALA A 518 6.19 -14.53 -9.27
C ALA A 518 5.34 -15.77 -9.62
N LYS A 519 5.76 -16.96 -9.16
CA LYS A 519 5.04 -18.23 -9.32
C LYS A 519 3.66 -18.20 -8.66
N LEU A 520 3.56 -17.65 -7.45
CA LEU A 520 2.32 -17.66 -6.67
C LEU A 520 1.30 -16.61 -7.14
N GLN A 521 1.75 -15.57 -7.86
CA GLN A 521 0.91 -14.47 -8.40
C GLN A 521 0.01 -13.81 -7.35
N LYS A 522 0.46 -13.84 -6.09
CA LYS A 522 -0.16 -13.16 -4.96
C LYS A 522 0.34 -11.73 -4.83
N THR A 523 -0.36 -10.95 -4.04
CA THR A 523 0.05 -9.58 -3.73
C THR A 523 1.21 -9.62 -2.74
N VAL A 524 2.22 -8.77 -2.93
CA VAL A 524 3.46 -8.80 -2.14
C VAL A 524 3.70 -7.45 -1.48
N ILE A 525 4.13 -7.46 -0.22
CA ILE A 525 4.62 -6.27 0.49
C ILE A 525 6.14 -6.36 0.50
N LEU A 526 6.78 -5.38 -0.13
CA LEU A 526 8.24 -5.21 -0.14
C LEU A 526 8.61 -4.15 0.90
N MET A 527 9.13 -4.59 2.05
CA MET A 527 9.63 -3.66 3.06
C MET A 527 11.10 -3.32 2.82
N HIS A 528 11.46 -2.06 3.09
CA HIS A 528 12.86 -1.65 3.15
C HIS A 528 13.54 -2.08 4.47
N MET A 529 14.46 -3.05 4.38
CA MET A 529 15.43 -3.39 5.42
C MET A 529 16.84 -3.47 4.82
N ARG A 530 17.87 -3.33 5.68
CA ARG A 530 19.27 -3.65 5.35
C ARG A 530 19.81 -4.68 6.32
N GLY A 531 20.57 -5.64 5.82
CA GLY A 531 21.11 -6.74 6.61
C GLY A 531 20.02 -7.67 7.13
N THR A 532 20.24 -8.19 8.33
CA THR A 532 19.38 -9.14 9.05
C THR A 532 18.82 -8.51 10.33
N PRO A 533 17.84 -9.12 11.03
CA PRO A 533 17.38 -8.61 12.32
C PRO A 533 18.51 -8.35 13.34
N GLN A 534 19.55 -9.18 13.36
CA GLN A 534 20.71 -9.08 14.27
C GLN A 534 21.76 -8.02 13.83
N THR A 535 21.68 -7.52 12.60
CA THR A 535 22.69 -6.59 12.03
C THR A 535 22.12 -5.24 11.60
N MET A 536 20.81 -5.14 11.32
CA MET A 536 20.15 -3.96 10.77
C MET A 536 20.43 -2.68 11.55
N MET A 537 20.49 -2.73 12.89
CA MET A 537 20.73 -1.55 13.72
C MET A 537 22.16 -0.99 13.63
N LYS A 538 23.08 -1.69 12.96
CA LYS A 538 24.44 -1.21 12.62
C LYS A 538 24.51 -0.59 11.21
N LEU A 539 23.44 -0.69 10.41
CA LEU A 539 23.38 -0.33 8.99
C LEU A 539 22.51 0.93 8.74
N THR A 540 22.46 1.83 9.72
CA THR A 540 21.61 3.04 9.70
C THR A 540 22.25 4.24 8.99
N ASP A 541 23.36 4.09 8.29
CA ASP A 541 24.02 5.18 7.58
C ASP A 541 23.46 5.33 6.16
N TYR A 542 22.78 6.45 5.88
CA TYR A 542 22.27 6.81 4.56
C TYR A 542 22.98 8.04 3.97
N SER A 543 24.10 8.49 4.56
CA SER A 543 24.83 9.70 4.16
C SER A 543 25.34 9.68 2.71
N ALA A 544 25.51 8.50 2.12
CA ALA A 544 25.82 8.33 0.70
C ALA A 544 24.72 8.88 -0.24
N TYR A 545 23.46 8.90 0.21
CA TYR A 545 22.33 9.42 -0.54
C TYR A 545 22.17 10.91 -0.29
N LYS A 546 22.71 11.72 -1.20
CA LYS A 546 22.53 13.18 -1.15
C LYS A 546 21.05 13.51 -1.33
N PRO A 547 20.44 14.32 -0.44
CA PRO A 547 19.09 14.82 -0.66
C PRO A 547 19.02 15.59 -1.98
N GLY A 548 18.07 15.23 -2.85
CA GLY A 548 17.81 16.03 -4.05
C GLY A 548 17.50 17.49 -3.71
N HIS A 549 17.94 18.43 -4.55
CA HIS A 549 17.80 19.88 -4.33
C HIS A 549 16.35 20.43 -4.46
N GLY A 550 15.33 19.66 -4.07
CA GLY A 550 13.92 20.01 -4.23
C GLY A 550 13.04 19.58 -3.05
N SER A 551 12.47 20.58 -2.36
CA SER A 551 11.32 20.51 -1.45
C SER A 551 11.35 19.43 -0.34
N GLY A 552 11.89 19.80 0.82
CA GLY A 552 11.68 19.08 2.08
C GLY A 552 12.58 19.61 3.19
N THR A 553 12.08 19.69 4.42
CA THR A 553 12.87 20.07 5.62
C THR A 553 13.76 18.90 6.10
N GLY A 554 14.39 18.20 5.14
CA GLY A 554 15.20 17.02 5.39
C GLY A 554 16.40 17.34 6.27
N THR A 555 16.63 16.53 7.29
CA THR A 555 17.69 16.71 8.29
C THR A 555 19.08 16.30 7.77
N GLY A 556 19.26 16.28 6.45
CA GLY A 556 20.52 15.93 5.78
C GLY A 556 20.91 14.45 5.88
N SER A 557 20.06 13.58 6.43
CA SER A 557 20.45 12.19 6.76
C SER A 557 20.54 11.25 5.54
N GLY A 558 19.96 11.65 4.40
CA GLY A 558 19.85 10.85 3.18
C GLY A 558 18.80 9.74 3.23
N VAL A 559 18.12 9.51 4.36
CA VAL A 559 17.24 8.33 4.53
C VAL A 559 16.07 8.26 3.55
N VAL A 560 15.47 9.40 3.17
CA VAL A 560 14.32 9.41 2.24
C VAL A 560 14.76 8.95 0.86
N ASP A 561 15.85 9.51 0.35
CA ASP A 561 16.43 9.19 -0.95
C ASP A 561 17.03 7.77 -0.95
N GLY A 562 17.68 7.34 0.13
CA GLY A 562 18.19 5.98 0.28
C GLY A 562 17.08 4.93 0.27
N VAL A 563 16.03 5.14 1.09
CA VAL A 563 14.87 4.25 1.12
C VAL A 563 14.18 4.18 -0.25
N ALA A 564 14.08 5.31 -0.96
CA ALA A 564 13.50 5.35 -2.29
C ALA A 564 14.29 4.52 -3.31
N ASN A 565 15.62 4.72 -3.36
CA ASN A 565 16.49 4.03 -4.31
C ASN A 565 16.57 2.52 -4.03
N GLU A 566 16.68 2.13 -2.76
CA GLU A 566 16.75 0.71 -2.36
C GLU A 566 15.41 -0.02 -2.62
N LEU A 567 14.26 0.63 -2.39
CA LEU A 567 12.96 0.08 -2.77
C LEU A 567 12.78 -0.04 -4.29
N MET A 568 13.19 0.97 -5.08
CA MET A 568 13.16 0.86 -6.54
C MET A 568 14.01 -0.30 -7.06
N GLU A 569 15.14 -0.60 -6.40
CA GLU A 569 15.95 -1.77 -6.73
C GLU A 569 15.28 -3.10 -6.33
N ARG A 570 14.58 -3.17 -5.18
CA ARG A 570 13.78 -4.35 -4.83
C ARG A 570 12.62 -4.59 -5.82
N ILE A 571 11.95 -3.54 -6.25
CA ILE A 571 10.92 -3.60 -7.30
C ILE A 571 11.48 -4.23 -8.58
N ARG A 572 12.64 -3.76 -9.08
CA ARG A 572 13.30 -4.33 -10.26
C ARG A 572 13.61 -5.82 -10.10
N VAL A 573 14.11 -6.24 -8.94
CA VAL A 573 14.43 -7.65 -8.66
C VAL A 573 13.18 -8.53 -8.78
N VAL A 574 12.04 -8.11 -8.22
CA VAL A 574 10.81 -8.92 -8.29
C VAL A 574 10.09 -8.79 -9.64
N GLU A 575 10.12 -7.62 -10.30
CA GLU A 575 9.60 -7.43 -11.66
C GLU A 575 10.36 -8.34 -12.65
N ASN A 576 11.69 -8.39 -12.58
CA ASN A 576 12.55 -9.28 -13.37
C ASN A 576 12.29 -10.78 -13.09
N ALA A 577 11.83 -11.14 -11.90
CA ALA A 577 11.43 -12.50 -11.57
C ALA A 577 10.03 -12.86 -12.10
N GLY A 578 9.25 -11.88 -12.53
CA GLY A 578 7.91 -12.03 -13.10
C GLY A 578 6.76 -11.45 -12.26
N VAL A 579 7.03 -10.85 -11.09
CA VAL A 579 6.00 -10.21 -10.27
C VAL A 579 5.42 -9.02 -11.01
N ARG A 580 4.09 -8.98 -11.15
CA ARG A 580 3.39 -7.88 -11.82
C ARG A 580 3.34 -6.66 -10.91
N ARG A 581 3.53 -5.47 -11.48
CA ARG A 581 3.63 -4.22 -10.72
C ARG A 581 2.34 -3.89 -9.95
N TRP A 582 1.18 -4.25 -10.51
CA TRP A 582 -0.11 -4.14 -9.82
C TRP A 582 -0.25 -5.04 -8.58
N ARG A 583 0.63 -6.03 -8.37
CA ARG A 583 0.69 -6.89 -7.18
C ARG A 583 1.63 -6.36 -6.08
N ILE A 584 2.28 -5.21 -6.25
CA ILE A 584 3.30 -4.71 -5.29
C ILE A 584 2.72 -3.66 -4.34
N ILE A 585 2.99 -3.84 -3.04
CA ILE A 585 2.80 -2.88 -1.94
C ILE A 585 4.18 -2.56 -1.35
N LEU A 586 4.42 -1.34 -0.86
CA LEU A 586 5.70 -0.91 -0.29
C LEU A 586 5.60 -0.56 1.20
N ASP A 587 6.60 -0.88 2.01
CA ASP A 587 6.77 -0.35 3.38
C ASP A 587 8.17 0.29 3.51
N PRO A 588 8.30 1.55 3.98
CA PRO A 588 9.60 2.20 4.20
C PRO A 588 10.41 1.55 5.33
N GLY A 589 9.87 0.54 6.02
CA GLY A 589 10.50 -0.24 7.07
C GLY A 589 10.77 0.58 8.33
N ILE A 590 9.74 1.18 8.92
CA ILE A 590 9.89 1.97 10.15
C ILE A 590 10.44 1.09 11.29
N GLY A 591 11.57 1.50 11.85
CA GLY A 591 12.33 0.79 12.87
C GLY A 591 13.29 -0.29 12.35
N PHE A 592 13.39 -0.48 11.03
CA PHE A 592 14.31 -1.43 10.40
C PHE A 592 15.48 -0.69 9.74
N ALA A 593 16.71 -0.94 10.21
CA ALA A 593 17.93 -0.26 9.80
C ALA A 593 17.84 1.28 9.82
N LYS A 594 17.17 1.87 10.81
CA LYS A 594 16.93 3.33 10.93
C LYS A 594 17.06 3.84 12.36
N ALA A 595 17.83 4.91 12.53
CA ALA A 595 17.95 5.66 13.78
C ALA A 595 16.62 6.36 14.18
N LYS A 596 16.50 6.82 15.44
CA LYS A 596 15.29 7.46 15.97
C LYS A 596 14.85 8.66 15.10
N GLU A 597 15.82 9.51 14.75
CA GLU A 597 15.67 10.72 13.93
C GLU A 597 15.19 10.37 12.51
N GLN A 598 15.78 9.36 11.90
CA GLN A 598 15.46 8.89 10.55
C GLN A 598 14.03 8.33 10.45
N ASN A 599 13.55 7.63 11.48
CA ASN A 599 12.15 7.18 11.55
C ASN A 599 11.17 8.36 11.58
N LEU A 600 11.51 9.44 12.30
CA LEU A 600 10.71 10.67 12.34
C LEU A 600 10.80 11.44 11.01
N GLU A 601 11.96 11.43 10.35
CA GLU A 601 12.17 12.05 9.04
C GLU A 601 11.36 11.36 7.94
N LEU A 602 11.29 10.03 7.93
CA LEU A 602 10.44 9.27 7.00
C LEU A 602 8.95 9.53 7.23
N LEU A 603 8.48 9.55 8.47
CA LEU A 603 7.07 9.88 8.77
C LEU A 603 6.71 11.29 8.33
N ARG A 604 7.61 12.28 8.53
CA ARG A 604 7.41 13.66 8.10
C ARG A 604 7.38 13.81 6.57
N ASN A 605 8.18 13.02 5.86
CA ASN A 605 8.38 13.15 4.41
C ASN A 605 7.72 12.00 3.61
N LEU A 606 6.79 11.24 4.18
CA LEU A 606 6.18 10.08 3.52
C LEU A 606 5.52 10.46 2.19
N GLN A 607 4.82 11.59 2.12
CA GLN A 607 4.25 12.08 0.87
C GLN A 607 5.33 12.34 -0.19
N SER A 608 6.43 13.02 0.19
CA SER A 608 7.57 13.25 -0.71
C SER A 608 8.22 11.94 -1.18
N LEU A 609 8.37 10.94 -0.29
CA LEU A 609 8.85 9.60 -0.67
C LEU A 609 7.96 8.95 -1.73
N ARG A 610 6.63 9.10 -1.63
CA ARG A 610 5.64 8.53 -2.55
C ARG A 610 5.56 9.27 -3.88
N GLU A 611 5.71 10.58 -3.88
CA GLU A 611 5.40 11.46 -5.03
C GLU A 611 6.63 11.98 -5.78
N ARG A 612 7.81 12.08 -5.15
CA ARG A 612 9.03 12.63 -5.76
C ARG A 612 9.76 11.66 -6.69
N PHE A 613 9.56 10.35 -6.52
CA PHE A 613 10.27 9.31 -7.26
C PHE A 613 9.30 8.59 -8.20
N ASP A 614 9.45 8.77 -9.52
CA ASP A 614 8.52 8.21 -10.51
C ASP A 614 8.36 6.68 -10.39
N GLY A 615 9.45 5.96 -10.10
CA GLY A 615 9.43 4.51 -9.89
C GLY A 615 8.65 4.03 -8.66
N LEU A 616 8.21 4.94 -7.79
CA LEU A 616 7.41 4.65 -6.58
C LEU A 616 5.96 5.16 -6.67
N ARG A 617 5.65 6.01 -7.66
CA ARG A 617 4.31 6.55 -7.86
C ARG A 617 3.31 5.43 -8.12
N TYR A 618 2.06 5.67 -7.71
CA TYR A 618 0.90 4.78 -7.89
C TYR A 618 0.95 3.42 -7.17
N LEU A 619 2.08 3.06 -6.54
CA LEU A 619 2.14 1.89 -5.67
C LEU A 619 1.48 2.21 -4.32
N PRO A 620 0.68 1.29 -3.74
CA PRO A 620 0.16 1.41 -2.38
C PRO A 620 1.25 1.25 -1.31
N TRP A 621 1.03 1.86 -0.15
CA TRP A 621 1.99 1.91 0.95
C TRP A 621 1.43 1.36 2.28
N LEU A 622 2.22 0.50 2.93
CA LEU A 622 1.95 -0.04 4.26
C LEU A 622 2.92 0.56 5.27
N LEU A 623 2.41 1.03 6.43
CA LEU A 623 3.26 1.54 7.51
C LEU A 623 3.07 0.78 8.83
N GLY A 624 4.09 0.02 9.23
CA GLY A 624 4.16 -0.65 10.54
C GLY A 624 4.81 0.18 11.64
N THR A 625 4.09 1.16 12.21
CA THR A 625 4.61 2.03 13.29
C THR A 625 4.34 1.51 14.71
N SER A 626 3.40 0.56 14.87
CA SER A 626 2.82 0.20 16.16
C SER A 626 3.82 -0.31 17.21
N ARG A 627 3.76 0.30 18.40
CA ARG A 627 4.56 -0.04 19.60
C ARG A 627 6.09 0.01 19.42
N LYS A 628 6.62 0.56 18.31
CA LYS A 628 8.06 0.60 17.96
C LYS A 628 8.92 1.35 18.99
N ALA A 629 10.23 1.07 19.01
CA ALA A 629 11.15 1.60 20.03
C ALA A 629 11.31 3.13 20.01
N PHE A 630 11.36 3.75 18.83
CA PHE A 630 11.50 5.21 18.70
C PHE A 630 10.37 5.99 19.39
N ILE A 631 9.14 5.45 19.38
CA ILE A 631 7.99 6.01 20.11
C ILE A 631 8.26 6.04 21.61
N GLY A 632 8.80 4.94 22.16
CA GLY A 632 9.18 4.86 23.58
C GLY A 632 10.28 5.84 23.97
N HIS A 633 11.25 6.08 23.09
CA HIS A 633 12.32 7.07 23.30
C HIS A 633 11.80 8.51 23.27
N VAL A 634 10.86 8.85 22.39
CA VAL A 634 10.28 10.21 22.28
C VAL A 634 9.29 10.49 23.42
N THR A 635 8.47 9.51 23.80
CA THR A 635 7.40 9.69 24.80
C THR A 635 7.82 9.34 26.24
N GLY A 636 9.00 8.76 26.44
CA GLY A 636 9.43 8.17 27.71
C GLY A 636 8.73 6.84 28.08
N VAL A 637 7.80 6.35 27.26
CA VAL A 637 7.01 5.14 27.57
C VAL A 637 7.82 3.87 27.29
N LYS A 638 8.47 3.36 28.33
CA LYS A 638 9.36 2.19 28.28
C LYS A 638 8.66 0.91 27.78
N LYS A 639 7.51 0.51 28.36
CA LYS A 639 6.82 -0.76 28.02
C LYS A 639 6.12 -0.66 26.65
N PRO A 640 6.38 -1.54 25.65
CA PRO A 640 5.80 -1.45 24.31
C PRO A 640 4.27 -1.41 24.30
N SER A 641 3.61 -2.30 25.06
CA SER A 641 2.14 -2.37 25.16
C SER A 641 1.49 -1.21 25.94
N LYS A 642 2.28 -0.19 26.36
CA LYS A 642 1.75 1.09 26.85
C LYS A 642 1.93 2.25 25.87
N ARG A 643 2.55 2.02 24.70
CA ARG A 643 2.85 3.06 23.68
C ARG A 643 1.64 3.41 22.79
N LEU A 644 0.42 3.25 23.29
CA LEU A 644 -0.83 3.43 22.54
C LEU A 644 -0.95 4.83 21.93
N TRP A 645 -0.90 5.88 22.75
CA TRP A 645 -1.04 7.27 22.29
C TRP A 645 0.08 7.73 21.35
N GLY A 646 1.30 7.25 21.57
CA GLY A 646 2.40 7.48 20.64
C GLY A 646 2.21 6.75 19.31
N THR A 647 1.59 5.57 19.33
CA THR A 647 1.19 4.84 18.12
C THR A 647 0.05 5.54 17.39
N ALA A 648 -0.95 6.06 18.10
CA ALA A 648 -2.02 6.86 17.51
C ALA A 648 -1.46 8.03 16.70
N ALA A 649 -0.56 8.82 17.30
CA ALA A 649 0.09 9.94 16.62
C ALA A 649 0.88 9.51 15.36
N THR A 650 1.59 8.37 15.40
CA THR A 650 2.31 7.87 14.21
C THR A 650 1.39 7.28 13.15
N VAL A 651 0.25 6.68 13.53
CA VAL A 651 -0.79 6.21 12.61
C VAL A 651 -1.48 7.38 11.92
N THR A 652 -1.86 8.44 12.64
CA THR A 652 -2.40 9.67 12.02
C THR A 652 -1.41 10.28 11.03
N ALA A 653 -0.11 10.35 11.37
CA ALA A 653 0.93 10.80 10.45
C ALA A 653 1.10 9.87 9.22
N SER A 654 0.92 8.56 9.40
CA SER A 654 0.95 7.58 8.31
C SER A 654 -0.19 7.83 7.31
N VAL A 655 -1.42 8.02 7.82
CA VAL A 655 -2.61 8.32 6.98
C VAL A 655 -2.47 9.68 6.28
N ALA A 656 -1.96 10.70 6.98
CA ALA A 656 -1.71 12.03 6.43
C ALA A 656 -0.68 12.02 5.29
N GLY A 657 0.41 11.26 5.43
CA GLY A 657 1.36 11.00 4.35
C GLY A 657 0.83 10.08 3.24
N GLY A 658 -0.38 9.56 3.41
CA GLY A 658 -1.14 8.81 2.42
C GLY A 658 -0.91 7.30 2.39
N ALA A 659 -0.44 6.69 3.49
CA ALA A 659 -0.34 5.23 3.61
C ALA A 659 -1.71 4.54 3.44
N ASP A 660 -1.77 3.53 2.59
CA ASP A 660 -2.97 2.79 2.24
C ASP A 660 -3.30 1.71 3.27
N ILE A 661 -2.29 1.17 3.96
CA ILE A 661 -2.41 0.20 5.04
C ILE A 661 -1.64 0.70 6.28
N VAL A 662 -2.20 0.51 7.48
CA VAL A 662 -1.46 0.65 8.74
C VAL A 662 -1.46 -0.67 9.52
N ARG A 663 -0.26 -1.13 9.91
CA ARG A 663 -0.07 -2.41 10.63
C ARG A 663 0.02 -2.18 12.14
N VAL A 664 -0.92 -2.77 12.89
CA VAL A 664 -1.16 -2.45 14.30
C VAL A 664 -1.42 -3.68 15.17
N HIS A 665 -1.18 -3.54 16.47
CA HIS A 665 -1.56 -4.54 17.48
C HIS A 665 -2.86 -4.17 18.23
N ASP A 666 -3.06 -2.87 18.49
CA ASP A 666 -4.17 -2.32 19.27
C ASP A 666 -5.32 -1.93 18.32
N THR A 667 -6.02 -2.93 17.78
CA THR A 667 -6.90 -2.80 16.61
C THR A 667 -8.13 -1.91 16.84
N ASP A 668 -8.79 -2.01 17.99
CA ASP A 668 -9.99 -1.22 18.32
C ASP A 668 -9.66 0.28 18.31
N GLU A 669 -8.71 0.69 19.13
CA GLU A 669 -8.31 2.08 19.27
C GLU A 669 -7.72 2.63 17.97
N MET A 670 -6.92 1.83 17.26
CA MET A 670 -6.37 2.27 15.97
C MET A 670 -7.43 2.33 14.87
N SER A 671 -8.52 1.55 14.92
CA SER A 671 -9.65 1.71 13.99
C SER A 671 -10.29 3.09 14.14
N GLN A 672 -10.41 3.59 15.38
CA GLN A 672 -11.01 4.88 15.69
C GLN A 672 -10.08 6.02 15.23
N VAL A 673 -8.77 5.88 15.47
CA VAL A 673 -7.74 6.81 14.96
C VAL A 673 -7.73 6.85 13.44
N VAL A 674 -7.81 5.70 12.76
CA VAL A 674 -7.86 5.60 11.30
C VAL A 674 -9.11 6.27 10.74
N LYS A 675 -10.31 5.98 11.28
CA LYS A 675 -11.57 6.61 10.84
C LYS A 675 -11.50 8.14 10.95
N MET A 676 -10.98 8.65 12.06
CA MET A 676 -10.81 10.10 12.25
C MET A 676 -9.75 10.69 11.31
N ALA A 677 -8.65 9.97 11.05
CA ALA A 677 -7.61 10.43 10.14
C ALA A 677 -8.09 10.43 8.67
N ASP A 678 -8.82 9.42 8.22
CA ASP A 678 -9.45 9.39 6.90
C ASP A 678 -10.46 10.54 6.74
N ALA A 679 -11.28 10.83 7.76
CA ALA A 679 -12.19 11.97 7.75
C ALA A 679 -11.46 13.33 7.65
N ILE A 680 -10.27 13.48 8.24
CA ILE A 680 -9.45 14.71 8.15
C ILE A 680 -8.74 14.83 6.79
N TYR A 681 -8.18 13.73 6.26
CA TYR A 681 -7.21 13.78 5.16
C TYR A 681 -7.74 13.28 3.81
N ARG A 682 -8.93 12.65 3.77
CA ARG A 682 -9.44 11.97 2.57
C ARG A 682 -10.87 12.32 2.18
N ASN A 683 -11.56 13.15 2.97
CA ASN A 683 -12.96 13.54 2.75
C ASN A 683 -13.87 12.31 2.53
N CYS A 684 -13.68 11.28 3.35
CA CYS A 684 -14.59 10.15 3.44
C CYS A 684 -15.76 10.56 4.36
N ASP A 685 -16.92 10.82 3.75
CA ASP A 685 -18.20 11.01 4.46
C ASP A 685 -18.73 9.69 5.05
#